data_AF-A0A7J5EJP4-F1
#
_entry.id   AF-A0A7J5EJP4-F1
#
_cell.length_a   1.000
_cell.length_b   1.000
_cell.length_c   1.000
_cell.angle_alpha   90.00
_cell.angle_beta   90.00
_cell.angle_gamma   90.00
#
_symmetry.space_group_name_H-M   'P 1'
#
loop_
_entity.id
_entity.type
_entity.pdbx_description
1 polymer ?
#
loop_
_entity_poly.entity_id
_entity_poly.type
_entity_poly.pdbx_seq_one_letter_code
_entity_poly.pdbx_strand_id
1 'polypeptide(L)'
;MNMKYQAIMRLISLVVLVIWMWHPTTTKGHSLKQPHDIVAAISWKPDGTQLAIGNYEGGVDIYSHQMTIMHTLPVGPVGDLAWSPDGTKLAVGVFETATSVEVQIWDMDTLNHITTMPGQGADFIWIDWSPDSTKLAINIGEVQIWDISSATLVDTLMSNAVILNHVAWSPDGCCIVSEGYPADETANMIIVLWDSISGNELLTLSDTGLLSSVVWSPDSTHFAVGSDGAIQIRDAQTGEILNALPGDGQASADLDWKGSTIVTTNDIGDGTSLLYVWDAVSGQLLNTIHSQNLIFTLALSPDGTRLVYGGDDGTLENVPSLGTTICTPAQTVSVGDVAGLISAINTANSNSDADVIGLETGTYTFTTAHIPLNALPAITSDITICSTEGATLTRQAGSPLFGFFEVNAGGNLTLENLTLSGGDVGNDTGGALVNNEGGTVTLNNVTFTNNHANTGGAIDNESGSLTLIDSTFENNQADYGGAIDNDTGGTLSISGSTFTSNTAELDGGAIHNDGGTLTVTDSTFTFNTAGRYGGALDNTGQATLNGSTFSGSAAAWSGGAVRNANTLTVNNGSVLENNTATLGENNEGWGGGIYNTSSGTATISASTLSENAAIQGGGIRNHGDLILNENTQLTGNSASSRGGGIYNAGGTIQLTDSAFLNNTAAGDGGAIYTTSLGSQVTITGSTVSGNTSGASGGAIRNSQSMTITDSVFSNNTATSSYGSLYLTSSSTTTAHNSCFSGNSATSVGHTGTTMQDFTGNWWGAADGPSGSGPGSGDAVNNRINYASFLTTGCPHP
;
A
#
# COMPACT_ATOMS: atom_id res chain seq x y z
N MET A 1 -0.54 42.96 -16.46
CA MET A 1 -0.89 41.53 -16.41
C MET A 1 0.35 40.65 -16.60
N ASN A 2 1.26 40.99 -17.53
CA ASN A 2 2.57 40.34 -17.72
C ASN A 2 3.40 40.16 -16.41
N MET A 3 3.44 41.16 -15.52
CA MET A 3 4.12 41.03 -14.21
C MET A 3 3.46 40.12 -13.18
N LYS A 4 2.17 39.78 -13.28
CA LYS A 4 1.52 38.86 -12.33
C LYS A 4 1.68 37.41 -12.78
N TYR A 5 1.60 37.13 -14.08
CA TYR A 5 1.82 35.80 -14.64
C TYR A 5 3.32 35.42 -14.62
N GLN A 6 4.22 36.34 -14.98
CA GLN A 6 5.65 36.13 -14.73
C GLN A 6 6.00 36.11 -13.24
N ALA A 7 5.21 36.75 -12.36
CA ALA A 7 5.42 36.62 -10.91
C ALA A 7 4.86 35.32 -10.34
N ILE A 8 3.85 34.69 -10.96
CA ILE A 8 3.34 33.35 -10.59
C ILE A 8 4.28 32.27 -11.13
N MET A 9 4.71 32.36 -12.39
CA MET A 9 5.77 31.49 -12.94
C MET A 9 7.11 31.68 -12.19
N ARG A 10 7.49 32.92 -11.83
CA ARG A 10 8.62 33.14 -10.91
C ARG A 10 8.33 32.75 -9.47
N LEU A 11 7.07 32.72 -9.00
CA LEU A 11 6.73 32.22 -7.65
C LEU A 11 6.92 30.69 -7.63
N ILE A 12 6.51 29.98 -8.69
CA ILE A 12 6.78 28.54 -8.86
C ILE A 12 8.30 28.30 -8.85
N SER A 13 9.10 29.22 -9.41
CA SER A 13 10.58 29.16 -9.31
C SER A 13 11.20 29.73 -8.00
N LEU A 14 10.46 30.44 -7.13
CA LEU A 14 11.00 31.09 -5.91
C LEU A 14 10.47 30.54 -4.59
N VAL A 15 9.34 29.83 -4.57
CA VAL A 15 8.74 29.29 -3.34
C VAL A 15 9.50 28.06 -2.81
N VAL A 16 10.44 27.51 -3.60
CA VAL A 16 11.35 26.40 -3.23
C VAL A 16 12.33 26.76 -2.10
N LEU A 17 12.39 28.01 -1.65
CA LEU A 17 13.14 28.39 -0.46
C LEU A 17 12.17 28.87 0.64
N VAL A 18 12.09 28.08 1.73
CA VAL A 18 11.52 28.39 3.07
C VAL A 18 10.18 27.71 3.35
N ILE A 19 10.21 26.51 3.96
CA ILE A 19 9.72 26.22 5.32
C ILE A 19 10.06 24.76 5.68
N TRP A 20 10.58 24.55 6.89
CA TRP A 20 10.81 23.24 7.52
C TRP A 20 9.91 23.10 8.77
N MET A 21 9.52 21.85 9.04
CA MET A 21 8.95 21.26 10.27
C MET A 21 7.43 21.43 10.53
N TRP A 22 6.64 20.34 10.40
CA TRP A 22 6.27 19.38 11.46
C TRP A 22 5.05 18.51 11.01
N HIS A 23 5.12 17.17 11.21
CA HIS A 23 4.01 16.19 11.10
C HIS A 23 2.98 16.38 12.25
N PRO A 24 1.69 15.96 12.20
CA PRO A 24 1.27 14.59 11.83
C PRO A 24 -0.17 14.35 11.22
N THR A 25 -0.36 13.08 10.79
CA THR A 25 -1.59 12.24 10.68
C THR A 25 -2.62 12.40 9.54
N THR A 26 -2.85 11.24 8.88
CA THR A 26 -4.00 10.73 8.07
C THR A 26 -4.26 11.45 6.73
N THR A 27 -4.27 10.81 5.55
CA THR A 27 -5.11 9.65 5.11
C THR A 27 -4.50 8.84 3.94
N LYS A 28 -4.96 7.58 3.88
CA LYS A 28 -4.99 6.53 2.84
C LYS A 28 -4.49 6.84 1.41
N GLY A 29 -3.34 6.23 1.08
CA GLY A 29 -2.77 6.01 -0.25
C GLY A 29 -1.39 5.36 -0.08
N HIS A 30 -0.90 4.60 -1.06
CA HIS A 30 0.50 4.17 -1.06
C HIS A 30 1.36 5.43 -1.31
N SER A 31 1.83 6.05 -0.22
CA SER A 31 2.71 7.22 -0.28
C SER A 31 4.16 6.75 -0.34
N LEU A 32 4.82 6.99 -1.48
CA LEU A 32 6.24 6.73 -1.67
C LEU A 32 6.98 8.05 -1.76
N LYS A 33 7.97 8.26 -0.89
CA LYS A 33 8.90 9.38 -1.03
C LYS A 33 10.03 9.00 -2.00
N GLN A 34 10.14 9.72 -3.11
CA GLN A 34 11.22 9.53 -4.07
C GLN A 34 12.57 10.08 -3.55
N PRO A 35 13.70 9.64 -4.13
CA PRO A 35 15.01 10.23 -3.84
C PRO A 35 15.19 11.65 -4.40
N HIS A 36 14.24 12.15 -5.20
CA HIS A 36 14.23 13.47 -5.83
C HIS A 36 13.11 14.34 -5.27
N ASP A 37 13.33 15.66 -5.23
CA ASP A 37 12.47 16.58 -4.45
C ASP A 37 11.18 17.01 -5.19
N ILE A 38 11.04 16.86 -6.52
CA ILE A 38 9.84 17.31 -7.27
C ILE A 38 9.49 16.37 -8.43
N VAL A 39 8.23 15.91 -8.47
CA VAL A 39 7.65 15.14 -9.58
C VAL A 39 7.10 16.11 -10.64
N ALA A 40 7.66 16.07 -11.84
CA ALA A 40 7.33 17.00 -12.93
C ALA A 40 6.29 16.44 -13.91
N ALA A 41 6.33 15.15 -14.20
CA ALA A 41 5.43 14.52 -15.16
C ALA A 41 5.24 13.02 -14.90
N ILE A 42 4.05 12.51 -15.18
CA ILE A 42 3.66 11.11 -15.00
C ILE A 42 3.00 10.59 -16.28
N SER A 43 3.39 9.40 -16.76
CA SER A 43 2.73 8.78 -17.91
C SER A 43 2.65 7.27 -17.76
N TRP A 44 1.44 6.72 -17.90
CA TRP A 44 1.21 5.28 -17.91
C TRP A 44 1.61 4.66 -19.24
N LYS A 45 2.21 3.47 -19.15
CA LYS A 45 2.22 2.55 -20.30
C LYS A 45 0.78 2.19 -20.68
N PRO A 46 0.40 2.17 -21.98
CA PRO A 46 -0.97 1.90 -22.42
C PRO A 46 -1.58 0.57 -21.95
N ASP A 47 -0.77 -0.44 -21.64
CA ASP A 47 -1.24 -1.71 -21.08
C ASP A 47 -1.42 -1.69 -19.54
N GLY A 48 -1.11 -0.56 -18.88
CA GLY A 48 -1.26 -0.36 -17.44
C GLY A 48 -0.24 -1.10 -16.57
N THR A 49 0.75 -1.77 -17.16
CA THR A 49 1.73 -2.59 -16.42
C THR A 49 2.91 -1.80 -15.87
N GLN A 50 3.19 -0.63 -16.45
CA GLN A 50 4.32 0.23 -16.09
C GLN A 50 3.92 1.70 -16.03
N LEU A 51 4.67 2.48 -15.28
CA LEU A 51 4.48 3.91 -15.09
C LEU A 51 5.83 4.63 -15.23
N ALA A 52 5.90 5.66 -16.06
CA ALA A 52 7.09 6.52 -16.17
C ALA A 52 6.88 7.78 -15.34
N ILE A 53 7.89 8.18 -14.57
CA ILE A 53 7.85 9.35 -13.69
C ILE A 53 9.08 10.20 -13.92
N GLY A 54 8.86 11.44 -14.32
CA GLY A 54 9.90 12.40 -14.63
C GLY A 54 10.15 13.36 -13.46
N ASN A 55 11.41 13.54 -13.12
CA ASN A 55 11.82 14.36 -11.99
C ASN A 55 12.40 15.70 -12.45
N TYR A 56 12.03 16.79 -11.77
CA TYR A 56 12.54 18.13 -12.11
C TYR A 56 14.05 18.26 -11.87
N GLU A 57 14.60 17.54 -10.89
CA GLU A 57 16.04 17.53 -10.61
C GLU A 57 16.84 16.62 -11.55
N GLY A 58 16.13 15.87 -12.41
CA GLY A 58 16.67 14.99 -13.43
C GLY A 58 16.40 13.50 -13.16
N GLY A 59 16.36 12.74 -14.25
CA GLY A 59 16.04 11.32 -14.26
C GLY A 59 14.57 11.03 -14.56
N VAL A 60 14.34 9.85 -15.14
CA VAL A 60 13.01 9.25 -15.28
C VAL A 60 13.03 7.87 -14.67
N ASP A 61 12.19 7.63 -13.68
CA ASP A 61 12.02 6.33 -13.05
C ASP A 61 10.84 5.58 -13.69
N ILE A 62 11.09 4.32 -14.06
CA ILE A 62 10.08 3.40 -14.60
C ILE A 62 9.68 2.47 -13.49
N TYR A 63 8.43 2.57 -13.07
CA TYR A 63 7.83 1.76 -12.02
C TYR A 63 7.03 0.59 -12.61
N SER A 64 6.99 -0.51 -11.87
CA SER A 64 6.00 -1.56 -12.08
C SER A 64 4.62 -1.11 -11.59
N HIS A 65 3.57 -1.84 -11.98
CA HIS A 65 2.22 -1.65 -11.42
C HIS A 65 2.12 -1.74 -9.89
N GLN A 66 3.13 -2.31 -9.20
CA GLN A 66 3.23 -2.41 -7.74
C GLN A 66 4.06 -1.27 -7.13
N MET A 67 4.34 -0.20 -7.88
CA MET A 67 5.12 0.96 -7.43
C MET A 67 6.56 0.62 -7.02
N THR A 68 7.17 -0.38 -7.67
CA THR A 68 8.60 -0.69 -7.52
C THR A 68 9.40 -0.18 -8.70
N ILE A 69 10.53 0.49 -8.45
CA ILE A 69 11.43 0.97 -9.52
C ILE A 69 12.01 -0.24 -10.26
N MET A 70 11.75 -0.31 -11.56
CA MET A 70 12.31 -1.31 -12.47
C MET A 70 13.60 -0.78 -13.12
N HIS A 71 13.55 0.46 -13.63
CA HIS A 71 14.63 1.08 -14.38
C HIS A 71 14.67 2.60 -14.14
N THR A 72 15.84 3.20 -14.25
CA THR A 72 16.02 4.66 -14.22
C THR A 72 16.72 5.09 -15.50
N LEU A 73 16.10 5.99 -16.27
CA LEU A 73 16.68 6.58 -17.47
C LEU A 73 17.53 7.80 -17.08
N PRO A 74 18.82 7.86 -17.50
CA PRO A 74 19.72 8.94 -17.13
C PRO A 74 19.50 10.18 -18.01
N VAL A 75 18.43 10.93 -17.73
CA VAL A 75 18.09 12.18 -18.41
C VAL A 75 18.33 13.40 -17.51
N GLY A 76 18.39 14.60 -18.10
CA GLY A 76 18.42 15.86 -17.36
C GLY A 76 17.06 16.21 -16.71
N PRO A 77 16.92 17.41 -16.13
CA PRO A 77 15.66 17.94 -15.61
C PRO A 77 14.49 17.72 -16.56
N VAL A 78 13.44 17.04 -16.11
CA VAL A 78 12.28 16.72 -16.93
C VAL A 78 11.26 17.85 -16.86
N GLY A 79 10.75 18.27 -18.02
CA GLY A 79 9.63 19.20 -18.14
C GLY A 79 8.30 18.52 -18.44
N ASP A 80 8.34 17.47 -19.26
CA ASP A 80 7.17 16.65 -19.60
C ASP A 80 7.62 15.27 -20.13
N LEU A 81 6.75 14.27 -20.12
CA LEU A 81 6.99 12.97 -20.75
C LEU A 81 5.70 12.30 -21.21
N ALA A 82 5.81 11.46 -22.25
CA ALA A 82 4.67 10.73 -22.78
C ALA A 82 5.07 9.36 -23.34
N TRP A 83 4.40 8.30 -22.88
CA TRP A 83 4.49 6.96 -23.47
C TRP A 83 3.81 6.91 -24.84
N SER A 84 4.42 6.20 -25.79
CA SER A 84 3.79 6.01 -27.11
C SER A 84 2.56 5.09 -27.00
N PRO A 85 1.49 5.33 -27.79
CA PRO A 85 0.28 4.51 -27.77
C PRO A 85 0.51 3.02 -28.08
N ASP A 86 1.50 2.69 -28.89
CA ASP A 86 1.90 1.29 -29.18
C ASP A 86 2.68 0.62 -28.05
N GLY A 87 3.08 1.41 -27.05
CA GLY A 87 3.77 0.95 -25.89
C GLY A 87 5.26 0.61 -26.07
N THR A 88 5.90 1.12 -27.10
CA THR A 88 7.30 0.76 -27.42
C THR A 88 8.30 1.87 -27.12
N LYS A 89 7.85 3.12 -26.97
CA LYS A 89 8.71 4.29 -26.84
C LYS A 89 8.26 5.21 -25.71
N LEU A 90 9.21 5.98 -25.20
CA LEU A 90 8.96 7.08 -24.28
C LEU A 90 9.59 8.36 -24.84
N ALA A 91 8.78 9.40 -24.98
CA ALA A 91 9.26 10.75 -25.27
C ALA A 91 9.49 11.48 -23.94
N VAL A 92 10.63 12.13 -23.80
CA VAL A 92 11.02 12.86 -22.59
C VAL A 92 11.50 14.25 -22.98
N GLY A 93 10.79 15.28 -22.51
CA GLY A 93 11.18 16.68 -22.62
C GLY A 93 12.16 17.05 -21.52
N VAL A 94 13.36 17.49 -21.90
CA VAL A 94 14.47 17.74 -20.99
C VAL A 94 14.91 19.20 -21.08
N PHE A 95 15.14 19.86 -19.95
CA PHE A 95 15.81 21.16 -19.90
C PHE A 95 17.34 20.96 -19.89
N GLU A 96 18.03 21.39 -20.95
CA GLU A 96 19.50 21.40 -20.97
C GLU A 96 20.08 22.58 -20.18
N THR A 97 19.41 23.73 -20.25
CA THR A 97 19.73 24.94 -19.51
C THR A 97 18.43 25.64 -19.11
N ALA A 98 18.52 26.72 -18.32
CA ALA A 98 17.35 27.53 -17.97
C ALA A 98 16.60 28.14 -19.18
N THR A 99 17.13 28.03 -20.41
CA THR A 99 16.54 28.61 -21.63
C THR A 99 16.65 27.69 -22.86
N SER A 100 16.92 26.39 -22.68
CA SER A 100 16.98 25.44 -23.80
C SER A 100 16.38 24.09 -23.42
N VAL A 101 15.59 23.55 -24.35
CA VAL A 101 14.87 22.28 -24.18
C VAL A 101 15.19 21.33 -25.31
N GLU A 102 15.10 20.04 -25.06
CA GLU A 102 15.16 19.01 -26.10
C GLU A 102 14.16 17.91 -25.80
N VAL A 103 13.74 17.18 -26.83
CA VAL A 103 12.92 15.97 -26.65
C VAL A 103 13.74 14.76 -27.02
N GLN A 104 13.97 13.89 -26.05
CA GLN A 104 14.64 12.61 -26.23
C GLN A 104 13.61 11.50 -26.44
N ILE A 105 13.87 10.61 -27.40
CA ILE A 105 13.06 9.41 -27.63
C ILE A 105 13.84 8.19 -27.17
N TRP A 106 13.21 7.40 -26.30
CA TRP A 106 13.78 6.18 -25.73
C TRP A 106 13.02 4.95 -26.22
N ASP A 107 13.75 3.90 -26.56
CA ASP A 107 13.22 2.57 -26.83
C ASP A 107 13.02 1.85 -25.48
N MET A 108 11.79 1.48 -25.15
CA MET A 108 11.47 0.94 -23.82
C MET A 108 11.70 -0.58 -23.71
N ASP A 109 11.87 -1.29 -24.82
CA ASP A 109 12.26 -2.70 -24.82
C ASP A 109 13.76 -2.88 -24.54
N THR A 110 14.58 -1.95 -25.06
CA THR A 110 16.04 -2.02 -24.96
C THR A 110 16.65 -0.99 -24.02
N LEU A 111 15.85 -0.05 -23.52
CA LEU A 111 16.24 1.08 -22.66
C LEU A 111 17.34 1.95 -23.27
N ASN A 112 17.36 2.07 -24.59
CA ASN A 112 18.34 2.87 -25.32
C ASN A 112 17.72 4.16 -25.84
N HIS A 113 18.51 5.23 -25.79
CA HIS A 113 18.22 6.47 -26.52
C HIS A 113 18.22 6.21 -28.03
N ILE A 114 17.15 6.62 -28.71
CA ILE A 114 16.97 6.48 -30.16
C ILE A 114 17.43 7.75 -30.87
N THR A 115 16.87 8.89 -30.49
CA THR A 115 17.08 10.18 -31.16
C THR A 115 16.70 11.35 -30.26
N THR A 116 17.13 12.55 -30.64
CA THR A 116 16.83 13.81 -29.96
C THR A 116 16.30 14.83 -30.97
N MET A 117 15.22 15.52 -30.60
CA MET A 117 14.66 16.64 -31.35
C MET A 117 15.00 17.96 -30.63
N PRO A 118 15.66 18.92 -31.30
CA PRO A 118 16.11 20.15 -30.66
C PRO A 118 14.97 21.16 -30.48
N GLY A 119 14.84 21.78 -29.30
CA GLY A 119 13.96 22.92 -29.03
C GLY A 119 14.75 24.15 -28.59
N GLN A 120 14.70 25.25 -29.34
CA GLN A 120 15.48 26.45 -28.99
C GLN A 120 14.59 27.48 -28.29
N GLY A 121 15.03 27.97 -27.12
CA GLY A 121 14.53 29.21 -26.53
C GLY A 121 13.18 29.16 -25.83
N ALA A 122 12.81 28.01 -25.23
CA ALA A 122 11.58 27.87 -24.45
C ALA A 122 11.87 27.62 -22.97
N ASP A 123 11.01 28.17 -22.10
CA ASP A 123 11.04 28.00 -20.65
C ASP A 123 10.09 26.87 -20.18
N PHE A 124 9.41 26.22 -21.12
CA PHE A 124 8.43 25.14 -20.90
C PHE A 124 8.44 24.17 -22.09
N ILE A 125 7.89 22.97 -21.89
CA ILE A 125 7.72 21.96 -22.94
C ILE A 125 6.49 21.11 -22.64
N TRP A 126 5.65 20.88 -23.65
CA TRP A 126 4.55 19.90 -23.60
C TRP A 126 4.60 18.97 -24.81
N ILE A 127 4.29 17.70 -24.59
CA ILE A 127 4.50 16.63 -25.56
C ILE A 127 3.28 15.72 -25.62
N ASP A 128 2.82 15.40 -26.84
CA ASP A 128 1.83 14.34 -27.03
C ASP A 128 2.05 13.55 -28.33
N TRP A 129 1.70 12.27 -28.31
CA TRP A 129 1.89 11.35 -29.44
C TRP A 129 0.69 11.35 -30.36
N SER A 130 0.93 11.18 -31.67
CA SER A 130 -0.15 10.75 -32.56
C SER A 130 -0.63 9.35 -32.16
N PRO A 131 -1.93 9.04 -32.28
CA PRO A 131 -2.48 7.73 -31.88
C PRO A 131 -1.86 6.53 -32.60
N ASP A 132 -1.31 6.75 -33.81
CA ASP A 132 -0.59 5.73 -34.58
C ASP A 132 0.89 5.56 -34.17
N SER A 133 1.35 6.28 -33.15
CA SER A 133 2.72 6.28 -32.63
C SER A 133 3.82 6.70 -33.63
N THR A 134 3.43 7.35 -34.74
CA THR A 134 4.40 7.74 -35.79
C THR A 134 4.90 9.17 -35.68
N LYS A 135 4.12 10.05 -35.07
CA LYS A 135 4.41 11.47 -34.92
C LYS A 135 4.34 11.92 -33.46
N LEU A 136 4.98 13.05 -33.20
CA LEU A 136 4.95 13.73 -31.91
C LEU A 136 4.60 15.20 -32.12
N ALA A 137 3.63 15.69 -31.36
CA ALA A 137 3.37 17.10 -31.19
C ALA A 137 4.20 17.62 -30.02
N ILE A 138 5.01 18.64 -30.26
CA ILE A 138 5.86 19.29 -29.26
C ILE A 138 5.48 20.75 -29.21
N ASN A 139 5.06 21.24 -28.04
CA ASN A 139 4.78 22.65 -27.82
C ASN A 139 5.90 23.31 -27.02
N ILE A 140 6.54 24.29 -27.63
CA ILE A 140 7.63 25.11 -27.06
C ILE A 140 7.38 26.61 -27.32
N GLY A 141 6.10 27.01 -27.32
CA GLY A 141 5.60 28.34 -27.71
C GLY A 141 4.95 28.36 -29.10
N GLU A 142 5.28 27.37 -29.92
CA GLU A 142 4.60 26.97 -31.15
C GLU A 142 4.45 25.44 -31.15
N VAL A 143 3.41 24.91 -31.79
CA VAL A 143 3.20 23.46 -31.87
C VAL A 143 3.91 22.91 -33.09
N GLN A 144 4.96 22.13 -32.86
CA GLN A 144 5.76 21.47 -33.88
C GLN A 144 5.34 20.01 -34.02
N ILE A 145 5.15 19.55 -35.25
CA ILE A 145 4.81 18.16 -35.56
C ILE A 145 6.04 17.47 -36.13
N TRP A 146 6.54 16.45 -35.43
CA TRP A 146 7.73 15.72 -35.80
C TRP A 146 7.40 14.29 -36.22
N ASP A 147 8.06 13.80 -37.28
CA ASP A 147 8.05 12.38 -37.64
C ASP A 147 9.16 11.67 -36.86
N ILE A 148 8.76 10.66 -36.07
CA ILE A 148 9.67 9.97 -35.16
C ILE A 148 10.65 9.07 -35.90
N SER A 149 10.22 8.45 -37.01
CA SER A 149 11.05 7.51 -37.76
C SER A 149 12.25 8.20 -38.43
N SER A 150 12.06 9.43 -38.88
CA SER A 150 13.06 10.24 -39.58
C SER A 150 13.71 11.30 -38.69
N ALA A 151 13.14 11.56 -37.50
CA ALA A 151 13.50 12.67 -36.63
C ALA A 151 13.50 14.02 -37.37
N THR A 152 12.46 14.26 -38.17
CA THR A 152 12.31 15.50 -38.95
C THR A 152 11.04 16.25 -38.60
N LEU A 153 11.15 17.58 -38.58
CA LEU A 153 10.01 18.49 -38.46
C LEU A 153 9.15 18.37 -39.74
N VAL A 154 7.91 17.92 -39.56
CA VAL A 154 6.92 17.74 -40.64
C VAL A 154 6.12 19.02 -40.83
N ASP A 155 5.68 19.65 -39.73
CA ASP A 155 4.84 20.83 -39.78
C ASP A 155 5.01 21.72 -38.53
N THR A 156 4.58 22.97 -38.61
CA THR A 156 4.54 23.90 -37.48
C THR A 156 3.21 24.63 -37.50
N LEU A 157 2.38 24.34 -36.49
CA LEU A 157 1.06 24.91 -36.32
C LEU A 157 1.19 26.28 -35.64
N MET A 158 1.06 27.34 -36.43
CA MET A 158 1.19 28.72 -35.96
C MET A 158 -0.13 29.45 -36.07
N SER A 159 -0.60 29.97 -34.95
CA SER A 159 -1.71 30.92 -34.93
C SER A 159 -1.16 32.34 -34.96
N ASN A 160 -1.71 33.21 -35.80
CA ASN A 160 -1.30 34.61 -35.87
C ASN A 160 -1.64 35.41 -34.59
N ALA A 161 -2.38 34.80 -33.67
CA ALA A 161 -2.94 35.47 -32.50
C ALA A 161 -2.33 35.03 -31.17
N VAL A 162 -1.52 33.96 -31.06
CA VAL A 162 -1.33 33.26 -29.77
C VAL A 162 0.12 32.78 -29.51
N ILE A 163 0.56 32.81 -28.25
CA ILE A 163 1.67 31.99 -27.73
C ILE A 163 1.06 30.78 -27.02
N LEU A 164 1.37 29.57 -27.50
CA LEU A 164 0.76 28.33 -27.06
C LEU A 164 1.51 27.70 -25.87
N ASN A 165 0.77 27.10 -24.94
CA ASN A 165 1.26 26.45 -23.72
C ASN A 165 1.08 24.92 -23.84
N HIS A 166 -0.13 24.37 -23.72
CA HIS A 166 -0.35 22.92 -23.81
C HIS A 166 -0.63 22.44 -25.25
N VAL A 167 -0.50 21.12 -25.46
CA VAL A 167 -0.89 20.44 -26.70
C VAL A 167 -1.46 19.06 -26.38
N ALA A 168 -2.54 18.66 -27.07
CA ALA A 168 -3.07 17.32 -26.99
C ALA A 168 -3.63 16.85 -28.34
N TRP A 169 -3.27 15.63 -28.75
CA TRP A 169 -3.74 14.98 -29.95
C TRP A 169 -5.05 14.23 -29.67
N SER A 170 -6.02 14.32 -30.57
CA SER A 170 -7.26 13.55 -30.43
C SER A 170 -7.00 12.04 -30.60
N PRO A 171 -7.68 11.16 -29.84
CA PRO A 171 -7.52 9.71 -29.96
C PRO A 171 -7.81 9.13 -31.36
N ASP A 172 -8.67 9.77 -32.14
CA ASP A 172 -8.95 9.41 -33.54
C ASP A 172 -7.87 9.91 -34.53
N GLY A 173 -6.95 10.73 -34.04
CA GLY A 173 -5.82 11.27 -34.77
C GLY A 173 -6.16 12.45 -35.67
N CYS A 174 -7.42 12.87 -35.78
CA CYS A 174 -7.88 13.89 -36.74
C CYS A 174 -7.54 15.32 -36.33
N CYS A 175 -7.43 15.58 -35.03
CA CYS A 175 -7.37 16.92 -34.47
C CYS A 175 -6.23 17.07 -33.47
N ILE A 176 -5.75 18.30 -33.33
CA ILE A 176 -4.87 18.71 -32.23
C ILE A 176 -5.53 19.90 -31.55
N VAL A 177 -5.54 19.92 -30.22
CA VAL A 177 -5.95 21.08 -29.43
C VAL A 177 -4.73 21.67 -28.77
N SER A 178 -4.68 23.00 -28.76
CA SER A 178 -3.63 23.77 -28.09
C SER A 178 -4.25 25.00 -27.47
N GLU A 179 -3.70 25.45 -26.35
CA GLU A 179 -4.18 26.64 -25.65
C GLU A 179 -3.05 27.65 -25.47
N GLY A 180 -3.40 28.92 -25.30
CA GLY A 180 -2.40 29.96 -25.15
C GLY A 180 -2.98 31.35 -24.91
N TYR A 181 -2.13 32.37 -24.88
CA TYR A 181 -2.55 33.76 -24.66
C TYR A 181 -2.31 34.63 -25.90
N PRO A 182 -3.14 35.68 -26.10
CA PRO A 182 -3.02 36.52 -27.26
C PRO A 182 -1.70 37.29 -27.30
N ALA A 183 -1.07 37.37 -28.47
CA ALA A 183 0.23 38.03 -28.69
C ALA A 183 0.21 39.53 -28.38
N ASP A 184 -0.97 40.16 -28.36
CA ASP A 184 -1.15 41.57 -28.05
C ASP A 184 -1.40 41.85 -26.55
N GLU A 185 -1.43 40.82 -25.70
CA GLU A 185 -1.69 40.87 -24.26
C GLU A 185 -3.05 41.51 -23.87
N THR A 186 -4.02 41.67 -24.79
CA THR A 186 -5.24 42.47 -24.57
C THR A 186 -6.49 41.72 -24.06
N ALA A 187 -6.30 40.52 -23.51
CA ALA A 187 -7.22 39.74 -22.65
C ALA A 187 -8.08 38.65 -23.32
N ASN A 188 -8.34 37.62 -22.51
CA ASN A 188 -8.90 36.27 -22.76
C ASN A 188 -7.87 35.28 -23.34
N MET A 189 -7.79 34.09 -22.72
CA MET A 189 -7.01 32.98 -23.25
C MET A 189 -7.69 32.41 -24.49
N ILE A 190 -6.91 31.77 -25.34
CA ILE A 190 -7.36 31.26 -26.64
C ILE A 190 -7.10 29.76 -26.69
N ILE A 191 -8.09 29.02 -27.16
CA ILE A 191 -7.97 27.61 -27.50
C ILE A 191 -8.05 27.51 -29.02
N VAL A 192 -7.12 26.80 -29.62
CA VAL A 192 -7.07 26.56 -31.07
C VAL A 192 -7.15 25.07 -31.34
N LEU A 193 -8.10 24.67 -32.18
CA LEU A 193 -8.18 23.32 -32.72
C LEU A 193 -7.62 23.34 -34.14
N TRP A 194 -6.81 22.33 -34.45
CA TRP A 194 -6.10 22.15 -35.70
C TRP A 194 -6.50 20.85 -36.35
N ASP A 195 -6.56 20.85 -37.68
CA ASP A 195 -6.61 19.62 -38.47
C ASP A 195 -5.19 19.03 -38.50
N SER A 196 -5.02 17.83 -37.93
CA SER A 196 -3.71 17.20 -37.74
C SER A 196 -3.01 16.81 -39.05
N ILE A 197 -3.77 16.73 -40.14
CA ILE A 197 -3.31 16.27 -41.45
C ILE A 197 -2.85 17.43 -42.31
N SER A 198 -3.62 18.51 -42.33
CA SER A 198 -3.41 19.68 -43.17
C SER A 198 -2.74 20.85 -42.45
N GLY A 199 -2.68 20.82 -41.12
CA GLY A 199 -2.10 21.86 -40.28
C GLY A 199 -2.94 23.15 -40.20
N ASN A 200 -4.16 23.14 -40.73
CA ASN A 200 -5.03 24.32 -40.74
C ASN A 200 -5.77 24.47 -39.41
N GLU A 201 -5.99 25.72 -39.00
CA GLU A 201 -6.91 26.05 -37.90
C GLU A 201 -8.34 25.65 -38.29
N LEU A 202 -8.96 24.79 -37.48
CA LEU A 202 -10.36 24.42 -37.57
C LEU A 202 -11.24 25.38 -36.77
N LEU A 203 -10.80 25.73 -35.56
CA LEU A 203 -11.59 26.53 -34.62
C LEU A 203 -10.67 27.35 -33.71
N THR A 204 -11.08 28.58 -33.41
CA THR A 204 -10.43 29.47 -32.42
C THR A 204 -11.48 29.94 -31.43
N LEU A 205 -11.28 29.61 -30.16
CA LEU A 205 -12.19 29.92 -29.05
C LEU A 205 -11.52 30.89 -28.09
N SER A 206 -12.29 31.79 -27.49
CA SER A 206 -11.82 32.68 -26.44
C SER A 206 -12.41 32.26 -25.09
N ASP A 207 -11.57 32.18 -24.07
CA ASP A 207 -11.94 31.87 -22.68
C ASP A 207 -11.47 32.96 -21.73
N THR A 208 -12.23 33.20 -20.66
CA THR A 208 -12.02 34.33 -19.74
C THR A 208 -11.15 34.01 -18.53
N GLY A 209 -10.85 32.74 -18.27
CA GLY A 209 -9.98 32.29 -17.18
C GLY A 209 -8.56 31.94 -17.63
N LEU A 210 -7.61 31.87 -16.69
CA LEU A 210 -6.32 31.24 -16.97
C LEU A 210 -6.54 29.76 -17.23
N LEU A 211 -6.04 29.28 -18.36
CA LEU A 211 -6.07 27.88 -18.76
C LEU A 211 -4.81 27.19 -18.25
N SER A 212 -4.96 25.94 -17.86
CA SER A 212 -3.92 25.21 -17.16
C SER A 212 -3.68 23.78 -17.61
N SER A 213 -4.62 23.18 -18.34
CA SER A 213 -4.43 21.90 -19.03
C SER A 213 -5.63 21.65 -19.95
N VAL A 214 -5.41 20.80 -20.96
CA VAL A 214 -6.42 20.39 -21.94
C VAL A 214 -6.28 18.90 -22.24
N VAL A 215 -7.40 18.16 -22.23
CA VAL A 215 -7.42 16.74 -22.58
C VAL A 215 -8.63 16.39 -23.45
N TRP A 216 -8.47 15.35 -24.26
CA TRP A 216 -9.53 14.82 -25.10
C TRP A 216 -10.38 13.78 -24.37
N SER A 217 -11.66 13.70 -24.73
CA SER A 217 -12.46 12.53 -24.38
C SER A 217 -11.95 11.29 -25.14
N PRO A 218 -12.08 10.08 -24.57
CA PRO A 218 -11.63 8.85 -25.23
C PRO A 218 -12.28 8.60 -26.61
N ASP A 219 -13.48 9.12 -26.84
CA ASP A 219 -14.21 9.00 -28.10
C ASP A 219 -13.88 10.10 -29.13
N SER A 220 -12.98 11.04 -28.80
CA SER A 220 -12.57 12.19 -29.62
C SER A 220 -13.68 13.20 -29.96
N THR A 221 -14.87 13.06 -29.37
CA THR A 221 -15.99 13.96 -29.67
C THR A 221 -16.02 15.21 -28.78
N HIS A 222 -15.28 15.18 -27.67
CA HIS A 222 -15.21 16.28 -26.71
C HIS A 222 -13.78 16.54 -26.26
N PHE A 223 -13.56 17.70 -25.65
CA PHE A 223 -12.34 18.01 -24.91
C PHE A 223 -12.69 18.76 -23.63
N ALA A 224 -11.91 18.54 -22.58
CA ALA A 224 -12.02 19.26 -21.32
C ALA A 224 -10.89 20.29 -21.21
N VAL A 225 -11.23 21.48 -20.72
CA VAL A 225 -10.26 22.56 -20.48
C VAL A 225 -10.39 23.01 -19.02
N GLY A 226 -9.27 22.98 -18.30
CA GLY A 226 -9.16 23.55 -16.95
C GLY A 226 -9.09 25.07 -17.03
N SER A 227 -9.91 25.78 -16.24
CA SER A 227 -9.87 27.24 -16.14
C SER A 227 -10.02 27.72 -14.69
N ASP A 228 -9.69 28.99 -14.41
CA ASP A 228 -9.96 29.64 -13.12
C ASP A 228 -11.44 29.49 -12.71
N GLY A 229 -11.75 28.51 -11.85
CA GLY A 229 -13.06 28.33 -11.24
C GLY A 229 -14.03 27.35 -11.92
N ALA A 230 -13.68 26.73 -13.04
CA ALA A 230 -14.46 25.61 -13.61
C ALA A 230 -13.65 24.81 -14.64
N ILE A 231 -13.98 23.54 -14.80
CA ILE A 231 -13.52 22.72 -15.93
C ILE A 231 -14.65 22.68 -16.96
N GLN A 232 -14.34 23.09 -18.19
CA GLN A 232 -15.34 23.17 -19.25
C GLN A 232 -15.19 21.97 -20.19
N ILE A 233 -16.26 21.18 -20.31
CA ILE A 233 -16.36 20.11 -21.31
C ILE A 233 -17.00 20.70 -22.56
N ARG A 234 -16.28 20.65 -23.67
CA ARG A 234 -16.64 21.29 -24.93
C ARG A 234 -16.78 20.27 -26.05
N ASP A 235 -17.72 20.55 -26.95
CA ASP A 235 -17.88 19.80 -28.20
C ASP A 235 -16.70 20.09 -29.14
N ALA A 236 -16.04 19.04 -29.64
CA ALA A 236 -14.86 19.18 -30.47
C ALA A 236 -15.13 19.77 -31.86
N GLN A 237 -16.36 19.66 -32.37
CA GLN A 237 -16.72 20.13 -33.70
C GLN A 237 -17.13 21.60 -33.71
N THR A 238 -17.82 22.04 -32.66
CA THR A 238 -18.46 23.36 -32.58
C THR A 238 -17.80 24.29 -31.56
N GLY A 239 -17.10 23.73 -30.56
CA GLY A 239 -16.52 24.45 -29.43
C GLY A 239 -17.53 24.89 -28.37
N GLU A 240 -18.80 24.51 -28.51
CA GLU A 240 -19.85 24.82 -27.54
C GLU A 240 -19.56 24.15 -26.19
N ILE A 241 -19.82 24.86 -25.09
CA ILE A 241 -19.70 24.31 -23.73
C ILE A 241 -20.92 23.42 -23.49
N LEU A 242 -20.70 22.12 -23.32
CA LEU A 242 -21.76 21.15 -23.04
C LEU A 242 -21.98 20.98 -21.54
N ASN A 243 -20.89 21.01 -20.77
CA ASN A 243 -20.93 20.87 -19.32
C ASN A 243 -19.84 21.72 -18.66
N ALA A 244 -20.06 22.09 -17.41
CA ALA A 244 -19.07 22.80 -16.59
C ALA A 244 -18.99 22.15 -15.22
N LEU A 245 -17.84 21.55 -14.90
CA LEU A 245 -17.56 20.97 -13.59
C LEU A 245 -17.20 22.12 -12.64
N PRO A 246 -17.92 22.31 -11.52
CA PRO A 246 -17.66 23.40 -10.59
C PRO A 246 -16.24 23.33 -10.04
N GLY A 247 -15.49 24.43 -10.13
CA GLY A 247 -14.22 24.59 -9.43
C GLY A 247 -14.36 25.51 -8.22
N ASP A 248 -13.35 25.53 -7.35
CA ASP A 248 -13.39 26.31 -6.10
C ASP A 248 -12.89 27.76 -6.26
N GLY A 249 -12.79 28.22 -7.50
CA GLY A 249 -12.30 29.56 -7.84
C GLY A 249 -10.77 29.70 -7.95
N GLN A 250 -10.05 28.58 -8.04
CA GLN A 250 -8.60 28.53 -8.33
C GLN A 250 -8.33 27.75 -9.62
N ALA A 251 -7.18 27.99 -10.25
CA ALA A 251 -6.76 27.25 -11.44
C ALA A 251 -6.43 25.79 -11.08
N SER A 252 -6.83 24.86 -11.95
CA SER A 252 -6.40 23.47 -11.79
C SER A 252 -4.94 23.31 -12.18
N ALA A 253 -4.12 22.51 -11.50
CA ALA A 253 -2.71 22.35 -11.89
C ALA A 253 -2.54 21.37 -13.05
N ASP A 254 -3.36 20.30 -13.08
CA ASP A 254 -3.35 19.25 -14.10
C ASP A 254 -4.72 18.53 -14.14
N LEU A 255 -5.00 17.86 -15.26
CA LEU A 255 -6.22 17.07 -15.48
C LEU A 255 -6.02 15.91 -16.45
N ASP A 256 -6.75 14.82 -16.26
CA ASP A 256 -6.74 13.63 -17.13
C ASP A 256 -8.15 13.06 -17.27
N TRP A 257 -8.43 12.43 -18.41
CA TRP A 257 -9.73 11.87 -18.76
C TRP A 257 -9.57 10.45 -19.32
N LYS A 258 -10.11 9.46 -18.59
CA LYS A 258 -10.22 8.05 -19.02
C LYS A 258 -11.64 7.54 -18.82
N GLY A 259 -12.19 6.84 -19.83
CA GLY A 259 -13.58 6.39 -19.80
C GLY A 259 -14.56 7.54 -19.56
N SER A 260 -15.41 7.40 -18.54
CA SER A 260 -16.30 8.47 -18.07
C SER A 260 -15.74 9.27 -16.88
N THR A 261 -14.49 9.04 -16.48
CA THR A 261 -13.87 9.69 -15.32
C THR A 261 -12.96 10.83 -15.77
N ILE A 262 -13.13 12.00 -15.17
CA ILE A 262 -12.19 13.12 -15.23
C ILE A 262 -11.61 13.31 -13.83
N VAL A 263 -10.29 13.44 -13.73
CA VAL A 263 -9.62 13.84 -12.49
C VAL A 263 -8.97 15.21 -12.68
N THR A 264 -9.04 16.04 -11.64
CA THR A 264 -8.48 17.39 -11.65
C THR A 264 -7.84 17.73 -10.31
N THR A 265 -6.77 18.51 -10.32
CA THR A 265 -6.14 19.05 -9.10
C THR A 265 -6.40 20.53 -8.95
N ASN A 266 -6.60 21.03 -7.73
CA ASN A 266 -6.76 22.46 -7.42
C ASN A 266 -5.81 22.83 -6.26
N ASP A 267 -4.99 23.86 -6.46
CA ASP A 267 -4.23 24.50 -5.37
C ASP A 267 -5.18 25.39 -4.54
N ILE A 268 -5.23 25.15 -3.23
CA ILE A 268 -6.13 25.89 -2.33
C ILE A 268 -5.44 27.07 -1.62
N GLY A 269 -4.17 27.35 -1.95
CA GLY A 269 -3.45 28.57 -1.58
C GLY A 269 -2.82 28.57 -0.19
N ASP A 270 -2.77 27.41 0.47
CA ASP A 270 -2.14 27.21 1.79
C ASP A 270 -0.94 26.23 1.75
N GLY A 271 -0.50 25.83 0.55
CA GLY A 271 0.55 24.83 0.34
C GLY A 271 0.02 23.40 0.22
N THR A 272 -1.30 23.21 0.06
CA THR A 272 -1.94 21.90 -0.14
C THR A 272 -2.78 21.89 -1.42
N SER A 273 -3.22 20.71 -1.86
CA SER A 273 -4.05 20.54 -3.06
C SER A 273 -5.25 19.62 -2.83
N LEU A 274 -6.37 19.96 -3.47
CA LEU A 274 -7.54 19.09 -3.58
C LEU A 274 -7.54 18.41 -4.93
N LEU A 275 -7.72 17.10 -4.96
CA LEU A 275 -8.08 16.38 -6.18
C LEU A 275 -9.57 16.11 -6.20
N TYR A 276 -10.16 16.33 -7.36
CA TYR A 276 -11.56 16.03 -7.62
C TYR A 276 -11.65 14.95 -8.67
N VAL A 277 -12.49 13.95 -8.40
CA VAL A 277 -12.85 12.89 -9.34
C VAL A 277 -14.27 13.16 -9.78
N TRP A 278 -14.49 13.33 -11.08
CA TRP A 278 -15.75 13.71 -11.68
C TRP A 278 -16.24 12.63 -12.63
N ASP A 279 -17.56 12.51 -12.76
CA ASP A 279 -18.18 11.85 -13.89
C ASP A 279 -18.34 12.85 -15.03
N ALA A 280 -17.70 12.58 -16.16
CA ALA A 280 -17.66 13.47 -17.32
C ALA A 280 -19.02 13.64 -18.01
N VAL A 281 -19.90 12.63 -17.89
CA VAL A 281 -21.20 12.62 -18.59
C VAL A 281 -22.23 13.45 -17.81
N SER A 282 -22.37 13.18 -16.52
CA SER A 282 -23.33 13.82 -15.63
C SER A 282 -22.81 15.13 -15.01
N GLY A 283 -21.49 15.30 -14.94
CA GLY A 283 -20.83 16.39 -14.23
C GLY A 283 -20.87 16.26 -12.71
N GLN A 284 -21.23 15.08 -12.18
CA GLN A 284 -21.26 14.86 -10.74
C GLN A 284 -19.85 14.70 -10.17
N LEU A 285 -19.64 15.28 -8.99
CA LEU A 285 -18.45 15.04 -8.20
C LEU A 285 -18.56 13.66 -7.54
N LEU A 286 -17.67 12.74 -7.92
CA LEU A 286 -17.62 11.37 -7.43
C LEU A 286 -16.80 11.26 -6.14
N ASN A 287 -15.66 11.95 -6.09
CA ASN A 287 -14.75 11.89 -4.93
C ASN A 287 -13.93 13.17 -4.78
N THR A 288 -13.49 13.45 -3.56
CA THR A 288 -12.55 14.52 -3.25
C THR A 288 -11.43 13.97 -2.38
N ILE A 289 -10.19 14.09 -2.86
CA ILE A 289 -8.99 13.64 -2.16
C ILE A 289 -8.23 14.88 -1.72
N HIS A 290 -7.83 14.92 -0.44
CA HIS A 290 -7.08 16.03 0.12
C HIS A 290 -5.62 15.64 0.28
N SER A 291 -4.75 16.18 -0.57
CA SER A 291 -3.31 16.00 -0.43
C SER A 291 -2.75 17.08 0.48
N GLN A 292 -1.79 16.70 1.31
CA GLN A 292 -1.11 17.61 2.23
C GLN A 292 0.02 18.42 1.55
N ASN A 293 0.21 18.23 0.24
CA ASN A 293 1.28 18.83 -0.55
C ASN A 293 0.69 19.48 -1.82
N LEU A 294 1.49 20.31 -2.49
CA LEU A 294 1.11 20.85 -3.79
C LEU A 294 1.25 19.77 -4.86
N ILE A 295 0.24 19.59 -5.68
CA ILE A 295 0.27 18.63 -6.78
C ILE A 295 0.56 19.36 -8.08
N PHE A 296 1.55 18.88 -8.82
CA PHE A 296 1.92 19.44 -10.12
C PHE A 296 1.48 18.57 -11.29
N THR A 297 1.35 17.26 -11.08
CA THR A 297 0.98 16.33 -12.15
C THR A 297 0.17 15.15 -11.61
N LEU A 298 -0.71 14.63 -12.46
CA LEU A 298 -1.51 13.45 -12.20
C LEU A 298 -1.62 12.57 -13.46
N ALA A 299 -1.98 11.30 -13.30
CA ALA A 299 -2.32 10.42 -14.41
C ALA A 299 -3.26 9.30 -13.97
N LEU A 300 -4.34 9.09 -14.73
CA LEU A 300 -5.21 7.93 -14.62
C LEU A 300 -4.59 6.74 -15.36
N SER A 301 -4.71 5.55 -14.78
CA SER A 301 -4.35 4.32 -15.48
C SER A 301 -5.24 4.14 -16.73
N PRO A 302 -4.78 3.38 -17.74
CA PRO A 302 -5.51 3.25 -19.01
C PRO A 302 -6.95 2.71 -18.88
N ASP A 303 -7.19 1.90 -17.86
CA ASP A 303 -8.51 1.36 -17.49
C ASP A 303 -9.35 2.33 -16.64
N GLY A 304 -8.80 3.49 -16.24
CA GLY A 304 -9.47 4.53 -15.46
C GLY A 304 -9.71 4.19 -13.98
N THR A 305 -9.10 3.11 -13.48
CA THR A 305 -9.38 2.58 -12.13
C THR A 305 -8.41 3.09 -11.06
N ARG A 306 -7.19 3.48 -11.47
CA ARG A 306 -6.12 3.94 -10.59
C ARG A 306 -5.73 5.37 -10.93
N LEU A 307 -5.39 6.14 -9.90
CA LEU A 307 -4.86 7.49 -10.04
C LEU A 307 -3.48 7.55 -9.39
N VAL A 308 -2.51 8.13 -10.10
CA VAL A 308 -1.21 8.48 -9.53
C VAL A 308 -1.04 9.99 -9.62
N TYR A 309 -0.56 10.61 -8.56
CA TYR A 309 -0.22 12.03 -8.55
C TYR A 309 1.07 12.29 -7.80
N GLY A 310 1.71 13.41 -8.14
CA GLY A 310 2.99 13.82 -7.58
C GLY A 310 3.16 15.34 -7.55
N GLY A 311 4.04 15.78 -6.65
CA GLY A 311 4.10 17.16 -6.20
C GLY A 311 5.48 17.70 -5.84
N ASP A 312 5.48 18.69 -4.94
CA ASP A 312 6.60 19.54 -4.55
C ASP A 312 7.58 18.94 -3.52
N ASP A 313 7.27 17.78 -2.94
CA ASP A 313 8.11 17.10 -1.93
C ASP A 313 8.62 15.72 -2.39
N GLY A 314 8.42 15.39 -3.67
CA GLY A 314 8.78 14.11 -4.26
C GLY A 314 7.89 12.95 -3.80
N THR A 315 6.83 13.23 -3.04
CA THR A 315 5.86 12.22 -2.65
C THR A 315 5.00 11.87 -3.85
N LEU A 316 4.97 10.58 -4.14
CA LEU A 316 4.11 9.99 -5.14
C LEU A 316 3.04 9.18 -4.43
N GLU A 317 1.79 9.50 -4.70
CA GLU A 317 0.65 8.81 -4.12
C GLU A 317 -0.06 8.01 -5.22
N ASN A 318 -0.19 6.69 -4.99
CA ASN A 318 -0.98 5.81 -5.85
C ASN A 318 -2.30 5.48 -5.13
N VAL A 319 -3.41 5.79 -5.79
CA VAL A 319 -4.77 5.50 -5.36
C VAL A 319 -5.25 4.28 -6.15
N PRO A 320 -5.19 3.07 -5.57
CA PRO A 320 -5.43 1.81 -6.29
C PRO A 320 -6.89 1.54 -6.66
N SER A 321 -7.84 2.32 -6.10
CA SER A 321 -9.25 2.33 -6.48
C SER A 321 -9.77 3.75 -6.33
N LEU A 322 -10.22 4.35 -7.42
CA LEU A 322 -10.88 5.66 -7.40
C LEU A 322 -12.32 5.59 -6.88
N GLY A 323 -12.81 4.40 -6.53
CA GLY A 323 -14.23 4.15 -6.26
C GLY A 323 -15.09 4.25 -7.53
N THR A 324 -14.49 4.12 -8.73
CA THR A 324 -15.10 4.43 -10.03
C THR A 324 -15.33 3.22 -10.94
N THR A 325 -15.51 2.00 -10.43
CA THR A 325 -16.37 1.11 -11.20
C THR A 325 -17.78 1.69 -11.12
N ILE A 326 -18.10 2.57 -12.07
CA ILE A 326 -19.41 3.19 -12.13
C ILE A 326 -20.37 2.06 -12.45
N CYS A 327 -21.27 1.81 -11.50
CA CYS A 327 -22.42 0.95 -11.71
C CYS A 327 -23.24 1.51 -12.88
N THR A 328 -22.94 1.09 -14.11
CA THR A 328 -23.72 1.40 -15.33
C THR A 328 -24.50 0.16 -15.75
N PRO A 329 -25.48 -0.29 -14.95
CA PRO A 329 -26.19 -1.51 -15.23
C PRO A 329 -27.10 -1.34 -16.45
N ALA A 330 -27.23 -2.39 -17.26
CA ALA A 330 -28.28 -2.45 -18.27
C ALA A 330 -29.68 -2.56 -17.63
N GLN A 331 -29.75 -3.02 -16.37
CA GLN A 331 -30.96 -3.19 -15.57
C GLN A 331 -30.73 -2.81 -14.10
N THR A 332 -31.60 -1.93 -13.59
CA THR A 332 -31.63 -1.59 -12.15
C THR A 332 -32.79 -2.32 -11.45
N VAL A 333 -32.51 -2.95 -10.31
CA VAL A 333 -33.50 -3.60 -9.45
C VAL A 333 -34.01 -2.60 -8.41
N SER A 334 -35.31 -2.42 -8.31
CA SER A 334 -35.89 -1.47 -7.34
C SER A 334 -35.71 -1.89 -5.90
N VAL A 335 -35.60 -0.92 -5.00
CA VAL A 335 -35.35 -1.18 -3.56
C VAL A 335 -36.37 -2.16 -2.96
N GLY A 336 -35.87 -3.19 -2.27
CA GLY A 336 -36.69 -4.23 -1.64
C GLY A 336 -37.22 -5.31 -2.59
N ASP A 337 -36.99 -5.22 -3.90
CA ASP A 337 -37.41 -6.23 -4.87
C ASP A 337 -36.45 -7.43 -4.94
N VAL A 338 -36.47 -8.25 -3.89
CA VAL A 338 -35.69 -9.48 -3.80
C VAL A 338 -36.00 -10.46 -4.94
N ALA A 339 -37.26 -10.54 -5.38
CA ALA A 339 -37.66 -11.42 -6.47
C ALA A 339 -37.10 -10.94 -7.82
N GLY A 340 -37.07 -9.61 -8.03
CA GLY A 340 -36.41 -8.99 -9.17
C GLY A 340 -34.91 -9.27 -9.22
N LEU A 341 -34.22 -9.19 -8.08
CA LEU A 341 -32.80 -9.54 -8.00
C LEU A 341 -32.53 -11.01 -8.37
N ILE A 342 -33.33 -11.94 -7.84
CA ILE A 342 -33.25 -13.37 -8.20
C ILE A 342 -33.47 -13.55 -9.72
N SER A 343 -34.43 -12.84 -10.31
CA SER A 343 -34.70 -12.92 -11.74
C SER A 343 -33.56 -12.34 -12.59
N ALA A 344 -32.93 -11.25 -12.14
CA ALA A 344 -31.80 -10.63 -12.80
C ALA A 344 -30.59 -11.57 -12.82
N ILE A 345 -30.25 -12.18 -11.68
CA ILE A 345 -29.13 -13.13 -11.59
C ILE A 345 -29.37 -14.37 -12.46
N ASN A 346 -30.59 -14.93 -12.47
CA ASN A 346 -30.90 -16.08 -13.34
C ASN A 346 -30.77 -15.74 -14.84
N THR A 347 -31.11 -14.50 -15.20
CA THR A 347 -30.97 -14.00 -16.58
C THR A 347 -29.50 -13.88 -16.94
N ALA A 348 -28.71 -13.26 -16.06
CA ALA A 348 -27.27 -13.09 -16.24
C ALA A 348 -26.53 -14.44 -16.35
N ASN A 349 -26.86 -15.41 -15.48
CA ASN A 349 -26.34 -16.77 -15.59
C ASN A 349 -26.68 -17.51 -16.90
N SER A 350 -27.67 -17.03 -17.65
CA SER A 350 -28.03 -17.59 -18.96
C SER A 350 -27.33 -16.86 -20.12
N ASN A 351 -26.60 -15.79 -19.84
CA ASN A 351 -25.84 -15.01 -20.80
C ASN A 351 -24.39 -15.53 -20.90
N SER A 352 -23.77 -15.37 -22.08
CA SER A 352 -22.35 -15.68 -22.28
C SER A 352 -21.44 -14.48 -22.05
N ASP A 353 -21.98 -13.27 -22.11
CA ASP A 353 -21.24 -12.03 -21.94
C ASP A 353 -21.36 -11.56 -20.48
N ALA A 354 -20.39 -10.76 -20.02
CA ALA A 354 -20.42 -10.20 -18.67
C ALA A 354 -21.64 -9.29 -18.46
N ASP A 355 -22.33 -9.46 -17.33
CA ASP A 355 -23.54 -8.72 -17.00
C ASP A 355 -23.35 -7.82 -15.76
N VAL A 356 -23.99 -6.65 -15.79
CA VAL A 356 -23.98 -5.68 -14.69
C VAL A 356 -25.40 -5.46 -14.18
N ILE A 357 -25.64 -5.82 -12.92
CA ILE A 357 -26.89 -5.67 -12.20
C ILE A 357 -26.77 -4.54 -11.19
N GLY A 358 -27.58 -3.49 -11.35
CA GLY A 358 -27.59 -2.37 -10.41
C GLY A 358 -28.68 -2.51 -9.37
N LEU A 359 -28.38 -2.10 -8.15
CA LEU A 359 -29.33 -2.00 -7.04
C LEU A 359 -29.59 -0.54 -6.71
N GLU A 360 -30.88 -0.15 -6.65
CA GLU A 360 -31.28 1.12 -6.05
C GLU A 360 -30.81 1.17 -4.58
N THR A 361 -30.37 2.34 -4.13
CA THR A 361 -29.95 2.59 -2.76
C THR A 361 -31.03 2.19 -1.76
N GLY A 362 -30.69 1.33 -0.80
CA GLY A 362 -31.60 0.91 0.25
C GLY A 362 -31.46 -0.56 0.65
N THR A 363 -32.49 -1.09 1.31
CA THR A 363 -32.42 -2.42 1.96
C THR A 363 -33.27 -3.46 1.25
N TYR A 364 -32.65 -4.59 0.94
CA TYR A 364 -33.24 -5.80 0.39
C TYR A 364 -33.29 -6.85 1.50
N THR A 365 -34.48 -7.06 2.07
CA THR A 365 -34.69 -7.95 3.21
C THR A 365 -35.14 -9.33 2.76
N PHE A 366 -34.31 -10.34 3.01
CA PHE A 366 -34.56 -11.73 2.68
C PHE A 366 -35.19 -12.46 3.87
N THR A 367 -36.22 -13.27 3.58
CA THR A 367 -36.95 -14.03 4.62
C THR A 367 -36.90 -15.55 4.41
N THR A 368 -36.48 -15.99 3.22
CA THR A 368 -36.41 -17.38 2.80
C THR A 368 -35.20 -17.58 1.89
N ALA A 369 -34.60 -18.76 1.94
CA ALA A 369 -33.59 -19.20 0.98
C ALA A 369 -34.21 -19.48 -0.40
N HIS A 370 -33.47 -19.22 -1.48
CA HIS A 370 -33.86 -19.54 -2.86
C HIS A 370 -33.37 -20.93 -3.27
N ILE A 371 -32.14 -21.25 -2.90
CA ILE A 371 -31.51 -22.59 -3.00
C ILE A 371 -31.13 -23.06 -1.59
N PRO A 372 -30.73 -24.33 -1.37
CA PRO A 372 -30.25 -24.75 -0.06
C PRO A 372 -29.15 -23.80 0.45
N LEU A 373 -29.31 -23.32 1.69
CA LEU A 373 -28.39 -22.40 2.39
C LEU A 373 -28.21 -21.00 1.80
N ASN A 374 -28.74 -20.65 0.62
CA ASN A 374 -28.51 -19.33 0.02
C ASN A 374 -29.79 -18.62 -0.48
N ALA A 375 -29.83 -17.32 -0.26
CA ALA A 375 -30.97 -16.46 -0.62
C ALA A 375 -31.03 -16.12 -2.12
N LEU A 376 -29.92 -16.24 -2.85
CA LEU A 376 -29.81 -15.93 -4.28
C LEU A 376 -29.41 -17.17 -5.09
N PRO A 377 -29.62 -17.17 -6.42
CA PRO A 377 -29.12 -18.23 -7.29
C PRO A 377 -27.59 -18.31 -7.25
N ALA A 378 -27.05 -19.52 -7.42
CA ALA A 378 -25.61 -19.70 -7.55
C ALA A 378 -25.08 -18.99 -8.81
N ILE A 379 -23.90 -18.39 -8.70
CA ILE A 379 -23.22 -17.67 -9.78
C ILE A 379 -22.41 -18.65 -10.61
N THR A 380 -22.65 -18.70 -11.91
CA THR A 380 -21.99 -19.61 -12.87
C THR A 380 -21.49 -18.89 -14.12
N SER A 381 -21.49 -17.55 -14.12
CA SER A 381 -21.09 -16.67 -15.22
C SER A 381 -20.43 -15.40 -14.67
N ASP A 382 -20.02 -14.49 -15.55
CA ASP A 382 -19.44 -13.19 -15.20
C ASP A 382 -20.55 -12.19 -14.82
N ILE A 383 -20.70 -11.92 -13.52
CA ILE A 383 -21.75 -11.04 -12.99
C ILE A 383 -21.14 -9.98 -12.07
N THR A 384 -21.44 -8.71 -12.35
CA THR A 384 -21.21 -7.59 -11.44
C THR A 384 -22.52 -7.18 -10.79
N ILE A 385 -22.55 -7.05 -9.46
CA ILE A 385 -23.68 -6.49 -8.71
C ILE A 385 -23.20 -5.27 -7.95
N CYS A 386 -23.81 -4.12 -8.24
CA CYS A 386 -23.30 -2.84 -7.78
C CYS A 386 -24.43 -1.91 -7.29
N SER A 387 -24.07 -0.91 -6.50
CA SER A 387 -24.94 0.22 -6.16
C SER A 387 -24.16 1.53 -6.25
N THR A 388 -24.82 2.62 -6.64
CA THR A 388 -24.16 3.94 -6.78
C THR A 388 -23.95 4.62 -5.42
N GLU A 389 -24.89 4.49 -4.49
CA GLU A 389 -24.80 5.13 -3.15
C GLU A 389 -24.85 4.12 -2.00
N GLY A 390 -24.93 2.82 -2.33
CA GLY A 390 -24.91 1.73 -1.35
C GLY A 390 -26.22 0.97 -1.24
N ALA A 391 -26.17 -0.36 -1.28
CA ALA A 391 -27.33 -1.23 -1.03
C ALA A 391 -27.03 -2.28 0.05
N THR A 392 -28.01 -2.55 0.91
CA THR A 392 -27.91 -3.56 1.97
C THR A 392 -28.73 -4.79 1.62
N LEU A 393 -28.07 -5.94 1.53
CA LEU A 393 -28.68 -7.27 1.48
C LEU A 393 -28.69 -7.81 2.90
N THR A 394 -29.87 -8.03 3.47
CA THR A 394 -29.98 -8.46 4.86
C THR A 394 -30.95 -9.61 5.05
N ARG A 395 -30.56 -10.58 5.88
CA ARG A 395 -31.46 -11.64 6.33
C ARG A 395 -32.26 -11.12 7.53
N GLN A 396 -33.58 -11.29 7.48
CA GLN A 396 -34.45 -10.89 8.59
C GLN A 396 -34.19 -11.75 9.85
N ALA A 397 -34.04 -11.10 11.00
CA ALA A 397 -33.94 -11.80 12.27
C ALA A 397 -35.15 -12.71 12.52
N GLY A 398 -34.89 -13.97 12.87
CA GLY A 398 -35.92 -15.00 13.09
C GLY A 398 -36.34 -15.77 11.84
N SER A 399 -35.81 -15.44 10.66
CA SER A 399 -35.93 -16.27 9.47
C SER A 399 -35.15 -17.58 9.58
N PRO A 400 -35.43 -18.59 8.73
CA PRO A 400 -34.58 -19.77 8.58
C PRO A 400 -33.11 -19.40 8.34
N LEU A 401 -32.21 -20.35 8.59
CA LEU A 401 -30.78 -20.17 8.37
C LEU A 401 -30.46 -20.20 6.86
N PHE A 402 -29.77 -19.16 6.38
CA PHE A 402 -29.20 -19.02 5.03
C PHE A 402 -28.24 -17.82 4.95
N GLY A 403 -27.28 -17.92 4.03
CA GLY A 403 -26.45 -16.82 3.51
C GLY A 403 -27.03 -16.23 2.22
N PHE A 404 -26.21 -15.53 1.42
CA PHE A 404 -26.67 -14.82 0.24
C PHE A 404 -26.17 -15.45 -1.05
N PHE A 405 -24.86 -15.64 -1.19
CA PHE A 405 -24.21 -15.98 -2.45
C PHE A 405 -23.47 -17.31 -2.39
N GLU A 406 -23.48 -18.02 -3.52
CA GLU A 406 -22.64 -19.17 -3.80
C GLU A 406 -22.03 -18.97 -5.19
N VAL A 407 -20.71 -19.06 -5.32
CA VAL A 407 -20.00 -18.92 -6.60
C VAL A 407 -19.40 -20.27 -6.95
N ASN A 408 -19.83 -20.82 -8.09
CA ASN A 408 -19.43 -22.14 -8.56
C ASN A 408 -18.33 -22.04 -9.64
N ALA A 409 -17.75 -23.19 -9.99
CA ALA A 409 -16.73 -23.28 -11.04
C ALA A 409 -17.13 -22.53 -12.33
N GLY A 410 -16.30 -21.58 -12.76
CA GLY A 410 -16.56 -20.74 -13.93
C GLY A 410 -17.45 -19.51 -13.66
N GLY A 411 -17.96 -19.34 -12.46
CA GLY A 411 -18.60 -18.11 -12.01
C GLY A 411 -17.56 -17.06 -11.60
N ASN A 412 -17.80 -15.81 -12.00
CA ASN A 412 -16.98 -14.66 -11.64
C ASN A 412 -17.89 -13.55 -11.11
N LEU A 413 -17.91 -13.38 -9.79
CA LEU A 413 -18.76 -12.41 -9.11
C LEU A 413 -17.95 -11.19 -8.72
N THR A 414 -18.39 -10.01 -9.17
CA THR A 414 -17.93 -8.73 -8.64
C THR A 414 -19.03 -8.07 -7.83
N LEU A 415 -18.74 -7.69 -6.57
CA LEU A 415 -19.66 -6.96 -5.70
C LEU A 415 -19.11 -5.58 -5.39
N GLU A 416 -19.93 -4.54 -5.55
CA GLU A 416 -19.49 -3.15 -5.42
C GLU A 416 -20.45 -2.28 -4.61
N ASN A 417 -19.95 -1.59 -3.59
CA ASN A 417 -20.73 -0.69 -2.73
C ASN A 417 -21.94 -1.40 -2.10
N LEU A 418 -21.73 -2.60 -1.57
CA LEU A 418 -22.80 -3.38 -0.95
C LEU A 418 -22.55 -3.62 0.54
N THR A 419 -23.61 -3.84 1.29
CA THR A 419 -23.55 -4.36 2.66
C THR A 419 -24.28 -5.69 2.73
N LEU A 420 -23.61 -6.76 3.15
CA LEU A 420 -24.21 -8.08 3.40
C LEU A 420 -24.28 -8.31 4.91
N SER A 421 -25.51 -8.42 5.42
CA SER A 421 -25.75 -8.41 6.86
C SER A 421 -26.67 -9.50 7.39
N GLY A 422 -26.27 -10.13 8.49
CA GLY A 422 -27.12 -11.03 9.28
C GLY A 422 -27.33 -12.40 8.64
N GLY A 423 -26.53 -12.72 7.61
CA GLY A 423 -26.46 -14.05 7.03
C GLY A 423 -26.03 -15.05 8.11
N ASP A 424 -26.71 -16.18 8.18
CA ASP A 424 -26.51 -17.16 9.25
C ASP A 424 -26.83 -18.54 8.72
N VAL A 425 -25.81 -19.39 8.61
CA VAL A 425 -25.92 -20.77 8.13
C VAL A 425 -25.72 -21.81 9.24
N GLY A 426 -25.67 -21.37 10.51
CA GLY A 426 -25.45 -22.26 11.65
C GLY A 426 -24.14 -23.04 11.53
N ASN A 427 -24.24 -24.37 11.42
CA ASN A 427 -23.07 -25.26 11.42
C ASN A 427 -22.46 -25.49 10.03
N ASP A 428 -22.98 -24.84 8.99
CA ASP A 428 -22.44 -24.90 7.62
C ASP A 428 -21.42 -23.75 7.41
N THR A 429 -21.00 -23.50 6.17
CA THR A 429 -19.91 -22.56 5.85
C THR A 429 -20.38 -21.31 5.11
N GLY A 430 -19.62 -20.21 5.21
CA GLY A 430 -19.86 -18.96 4.48
C GLY A 430 -21.17 -18.28 4.86
N GLY A 431 -21.16 -17.57 6.01
CA GLY A 431 -22.39 -16.97 6.56
C GLY A 431 -23.09 -15.99 5.62
N ALA A 432 -22.35 -15.36 4.71
CA ALA A 432 -22.88 -14.53 3.64
C ALA A 432 -22.55 -15.03 2.23
N LEU A 433 -21.35 -15.57 2.02
CA LEU A 433 -20.85 -15.98 0.71
C LEU A 433 -20.00 -17.25 0.81
N VAL A 434 -20.19 -18.18 -0.12
CA VAL A 434 -19.30 -19.31 -0.37
C VAL A 434 -18.70 -19.20 -1.76
N ASN A 435 -17.38 -19.32 -1.88
CA ASN A 435 -16.65 -19.35 -3.16
C ASN A 435 -16.03 -20.73 -3.37
N ASN A 436 -16.67 -21.55 -4.20
CA ASN A 436 -16.28 -22.93 -4.43
C ASN A 436 -15.08 -23.04 -5.39
N GLU A 437 -14.52 -24.24 -5.50
CA GLU A 437 -13.40 -24.54 -6.39
C GLU A 437 -13.67 -24.05 -7.83
N GLY A 438 -12.75 -23.23 -8.35
CA GLY A 438 -12.86 -22.63 -9.69
C GLY A 438 -13.79 -21.42 -9.79
N GLY A 439 -14.37 -20.95 -8.68
CA GLY A 439 -15.07 -19.67 -8.58
C GLY A 439 -14.12 -18.50 -8.37
N THR A 440 -14.49 -17.32 -8.89
CA THR A 440 -13.75 -16.06 -8.71
C THR A 440 -14.67 -15.01 -8.09
N VAL A 441 -14.18 -14.32 -7.07
CA VAL A 441 -14.92 -13.26 -6.36
C VAL A 441 -14.03 -12.03 -6.21
N THR A 442 -14.55 -10.88 -6.62
CA THR A 442 -13.94 -9.56 -6.39
C THR A 442 -14.90 -8.70 -5.56
N LEU A 443 -14.41 -8.15 -4.47
CA LEU A 443 -15.16 -7.30 -3.56
C LEU A 443 -14.54 -5.90 -3.56
N ASN A 444 -15.31 -4.88 -3.95
CA ASN A 444 -14.89 -3.50 -3.97
C ASN A 444 -15.80 -2.65 -3.08
N ASN A 445 -15.26 -2.10 -1.98
CA ASN A 445 -16.04 -1.34 -1.01
C ASN A 445 -17.29 -2.10 -0.50
N VAL A 446 -17.10 -3.36 -0.12
CA VAL A 446 -18.19 -4.21 0.39
C VAL A 446 -18.06 -4.36 1.90
N THR A 447 -19.19 -4.25 2.60
CA THR A 447 -19.26 -4.46 4.05
C THR A 447 -19.95 -5.78 4.38
N PHE A 448 -19.28 -6.65 5.13
CA PHE A 448 -19.85 -7.86 5.71
C PHE A 448 -20.00 -7.65 7.21
N THR A 449 -21.25 -7.65 7.70
CA THR A 449 -21.52 -7.35 9.10
C THR A 449 -22.49 -8.31 9.78
N ASN A 450 -22.14 -8.76 10.99
CA ASN A 450 -22.97 -9.64 11.82
C ASN A 450 -23.37 -10.94 11.12
N ASN A 451 -22.48 -11.53 10.32
CA ASN A 451 -22.72 -12.83 9.70
C ASN A 451 -22.20 -13.98 10.58
N HIS A 452 -22.81 -15.15 10.46
CA HIS A 452 -22.49 -16.32 11.27
C HIS A 452 -22.44 -17.63 10.47
N ALA A 453 -21.44 -18.46 10.74
CA ALA A 453 -21.25 -19.79 10.17
C ALA A 453 -20.41 -20.65 11.12
N ASN A 454 -20.18 -21.92 10.79
CA ASN A 454 -19.15 -22.73 11.44
C ASN A 454 -17.75 -22.37 10.91
N THR A 455 -17.65 -22.15 9.61
CA THR A 455 -16.40 -21.84 8.92
C THR A 455 -16.63 -20.62 8.04
N GLY A 456 -15.80 -19.59 8.19
CA GLY A 456 -15.93 -18.36 7.42
C GLY A 456 -17.19 -17.59 7.79
N GLY A 457 -17.16 -16.88 8.93
CA GLY A 457 -18.35 -16.25 9.51
C GLY A 457 -19.07 -15.31 8.53
N ALA A 458 -18.31 -14.64 7.66
CA ALA A 458 -18.84 -13.96 6.48
C ALA A 458 -18.61 -14.76 5.19
N ILE A 459 -17.37 -15.19 4.94
CA ILE A 459 -16.98 -15.81 3.67
C ILE A 459 -16.22 -17.10 3.90
N ASP A 460 -16.61 -18.14 3.18
CA ASP A 460 -15.80 -19.36 3.03
C ASP A 460 -15.25 -19.43 1.61
N ASN A 461 -13.93 -19.46 1.46
CA ASN A 461 -13.24 -19.60 0.17
C ASN A 461 -12.70 -21.03 0.00
N GLU A 462 -13.59 -21.93 -0.44
CA GLU A 462 -13.33 -23.36 -0.63
C GLU A 462 -12.55 -23.59 -1.95
N SER A 463 -11.24 -23.31 -1.93
CA SER A 463 -10.34 -23.44 -3.10
C SER A 463 -10.61 -22.46 -4.26
N GLY A 464 -11.39 -21.41 -4.04
CA GLY A 464 -11.65 -20.36 -5.03
C GLY A 464 -10.60 -19.24 -5.05
N SER A 465 -10.82 -18.25 -5.93
CA SER A 465 -10.05 -17.00 -5.94
C SER A 465 -10.86 -15.84 -5.38
N LEU A 466 -10.36 -15.19 -4.35
CA LEU A 466 -11.04 -14.13 -3.62
C LEU A 466 -10.14 -12.88 -3.51
N THR A 467 -10.63 -11.76 -4.04
CA THR A 467 -9.97 -10.45 -4.00
C THR A 467 -10.82 -9.44 -3.25
N LEU A 468 -10.23 -8.77 -2.26
CA LEU A 468 -10.86 -7.75 -1.41
C LEU A 468 -10.14 -6.42 -1.60
N ILE A 469 -10.91 -5.39 -1.92
CA ILE A 469 -10.45 -4.02 -2.11
C ILE A 469 -11.36 -3.11 -1.28
N ASP A 470 -10.76 -2.33 -0.38
CA ASP A 470 -11.43 -1.33 0.46
C ASP A 470 -12.67 -1.85 1.19
N SER A 471 -12.67 -3.14 1.54
CA SER A 471 -13.83 -3.83 2.09
C SER A 471 -13.76 -3.92 3.61
N THR A 472 -14.91 -4.03 4.26
CA THR A 472 -15.03 -4.02 5.72
C THR A 472 -15.68 -5.31 6.23
N PHE A 473 -15.09 -5.94 7.23
CA PHE A 473 -15.60 -7.12 7.91
C PHE A 473 -15.76 -6.81 9.39
N GLU A 474 -17.01 -6.74 9.87
CA GLU A 474 -17.33 -6.30 11.22
C GLU A 474 -18.24 -7.27 11.97
N ASN A 475 -17.87 -7.65 13.19
CA ASN A 475 -18.71 -8.45 14.10
C ASN A 475 -19.18 -9.80 13.51
N ASN A 476 -18.44 -10.38 12.58
CA ASN A 476 -18.73 -11.71 12.05
C ASN A 476 -18.23 -12.79 13.03
N GLN A 477 -18.91 -13.93 13.05
CA GLN A 477 -18.69 -14.99 14.05
C GLN A 477 -18.63 -16.38 13.42
N ALA A 478 -17.61 -17.17 13.76
CA ALA A 478 -17.51 -18.57 13.36
C ALA A 478 -16.75 -19.45 14.36
N ASP A 479 -16.62 -20.74 14.10
CA ASP A 479 -15.64 -21.58 14.81
C ASP A 479 -14.24 -21.36 14.23
N TYR A 480 -14.14 -21.32 12.90
CA TYR A 480 -12.90 -21.07 12.15
C TYR A 480 -13.08 -19.86 11.24
N GLY A 481 -12.16 -18.89 11.34
CA GLY A 481 -12.21 -17.71 10.47
C GLY A 481 -13.42 -16.84 10.79
N GLY A 482 -13.37 -16.07 11.88
CA GLY A 482 -14.52 -15.30 12.35
C GLY A 482 -15.12 -14.39 11.27
N ALA A 483 -14.30 -13.90 10.34
CA ALA A 483 -14.76 -13.28 9.10
C ALA A 483 -14.59 -14.21 7.89
N ILE A 484 -13.37 -14.69 7.65
CA ILE A 484 -13.04 -15.42 6.42
C ILE A 484 -12.30 -16.71 6.75
N ASP A 485 -12.72 -17.78 6.11
CA ASP A 485 -11.90 -18.99 5.97
C ASP A 485 -11.36 -19.07 4.54
N ASN A 486 -10.07 -19.37 4.41
CA ASN A 486 -9.40 -19.58 3.12
C ASN A 486 -8.78 -20.95 3.09
N ASP A 487 -9.49 -21.86 2.44
CA ASP A 487 -9.25 -23.29 2.49
C ASP A 487 -8.10 -23.72 1.57
N THR A 488 -7.73 -25.01 1.64
CA THR A 488 -6.56 -25.52 0.94
C THR A 488 -6.70 -25.37 -0.59
N GLY A 489 -5.79 -24.62 -1.20
CA GLY A 489 -5.82 -24.29 -2.63
C GLY A 489 -6.50 -22.95 -2.95
N GLY A 490 -7.16 -22.33 -1.96
CA GLY A 490 -7.76 -21.01 -2.07
C GLY A 490 -6.72 -19.90 -2.14
N THR A 491 -7.02 -18.87 -2.94
CA THR A 491 -6.23 -17.63 -3.00
C THR A 491 -7.04 -16.48 -2.43
N LEU A 492 -6.45 -15.76 -1.47
CA LEU A 492 -7.04 -14.60 -0.82
C LEU A 492 -6.08 -13.41 -0.92
N SER A 493 -6.50 -12.39 -1.68
CA SER A 493 -5.79 -11.11 -1.80
C SER A 493 -6.59 -10.00 -1.13
N ILE A 494 -5.98 -9.26 -0.22
CA ILE A 494 -6.63 -8.21 0.57
C ILE A 494 -5.84 -6.90 0.42
N SER A 495 -6.53 -5.83 0.06
CA SER A 495 -5.96 -4.49 -0.08
C SER A 495 -6.88 -3.44 0.54
N GLY A 496 -6.32 -2.48 1.29
CA GLY A 496 -7.05 -1.32 1.84
C GLY A 496 -8.21 -1.65 2.80
N SER A 497 -8.31 -2.90 3.24
CA SER A 497 -9.51 -3.45 3.88
C SER A 497 -9.40 -3.46 5.40
N THR A 498 -10.56 -3.56 6.07
CA THR A 498 -10.65 -3.48 7.54
C THR A 498 -11.39 -4.68 8.13
N PHE A 499 -10.82 -5.29 9.17
CA PHE A 499 -11.39 -6.40 9.93
C PHE A 499 -11.49 -5.99 11.40
N THR A 500 -12.72 -5.75 11.87
CA THR A 500 -12.95 -5.25 13.23
C THR A 500 -13.89 -6.14 14.03
N SER A 501 -13.50 -6.49 15.25
CA SER A 501 -14.35 -7.20 16.21
C SER A 501 -14.92 -8.53 15.70
N ASN A 502 -14.25 -9.19 14.75
CA ASN A 502 -14.64 -10.53 14.33
C ASN A 502 -14.19 -11.54 15.39
N THR A 503 -14.97 -12.61 15.54
CA THR A 503 -14.76 -13.58 16.62
C THR A 503 -14.80 -15.00 16.09
N ALA A 504 -13.77 -15.79 16.41
CA ALA A 504 -13.75 -17.22 16.20
C ALA A 504 -13.84 -17.97 17.54
N GLU A 505 -14.71 -18.98 17.66
CA GLU A 505 -14.73 -19.84 18.86
C GLU A 505 -13.45 -20.68 18.96
N LEU A 506 -12.82 -21.02 17.84
CA LEU A 506 -11.60 -21.81 17.78
C LEU A 506 -10.44 -20.96 17.25
N ASP A 507 -10.29 -20.83 15.94
CA ASP A 507 -9.05 -20.37 15.33
C ASP A 507 -9.30 -19.26 14.29
N GLY A 508 -8.41 -18.27 14.27
CA GLY A 508 -8.44 -17.18 13.29
C GLY A 508 -9.59 -16.22 13.54
N GLY A 509 -9.46 -15.33 14.53
CA GLY A 509 -10.56 -14.45 14.95
C GLY A 509 -11.10 -13.56 13.82
N ALA A 510 -10.25 -13.15 12.87
CA ALA A 510 -10.70 -12.60 11.59
C ALA A 510 -10.54 -13.64 10.47
N ILE A 511 -9.34 -14.17 10.28
CA ILE A 511 -9.01 -15.03 9.15
C ILE A 511 -8.41 -16.35 9.64
N HIS A 512 -8.93 -17.45 9.12
CA HIS A 512 -8.30 -18.76 9.17
C HIS A 512 -7.82 -19.12 7.77
N ASN A 513 -6.51 -19.17 7.56
CA ASN A 513 -5.90 -19.55 6.29
C ASN A 513 -5.47 -21.02 6.35
N ASP A 514 -6.39 -21.93 6.01
CA ASP A 514 -6.20 -23.37 6.14
C ASP A 514 -5.53 -24.01 4.93
N GLY A 515 -4.21 -23.85 4.83
CA GLY A 515 -3.44 -24.39 3.71
C GLY A 515 -3.57 -23.58 2.40
N GLY A 516 -4.34 -22.49 2.41
CA GLY A 516 -4.45 -21.54 1.30
C GLY A 516 -3.28 -20.55 1.19
N THR A 517 -3.37 -19.67 0.20
CA THR A 517 -2.43 -18.55 -0.01
C THR A 517 -3.10 -17.22 0.33
N LEU A 518 -2.53 -16.51 1.30
CA LEU A 518 -3.01 -15.22 1.78
C LEU A 518 -1.98 -14.11 1.50
N THR A 519 -2.42 -13.03 0.88
CA THR A 519 -1.69 -11.77 0.77
C THR A 519 -2.52 -10.63 1.34
N VAL A 520 -1.94 -9.87 2.26
CA VAL A 520 -2.57 -8.72 2.91
C VAL A 520 -1.68 -7.50 2.69
N THR A 521 -2.27 -6.45 2.12
CA THR A 521 -1.60 -5.18 1.83
C THR A 521 -2.41 -4.03 2.41
N ASP A 522 -1.74 -3.11 3.11
CA ASP A 522 -2.30 -1.84 3.61
C ASP A 522 -3.67 -1.97 4.29
N SER A 523 -3.82 -3.05 5.07
CA SER A 523 -5.08 -3.42 5.70
C SER A 523 -4.98 -3.40 7.22
N THR A 524 -6.14 -3.27 7.88
CA THR A 524 -6.21 -3.10 9.33
C THR A 524 -7.05 -4.20 9.98
N PHE A 525 -6.50 -4.83 11.03
CA PHE A 525 -7.13 -5.87 11.83
C PHE A 525 -7.17 -5.41 13.28
N THR A 526 -8.36 -5.03 13.76
CA THR A 526 -8.52 -4.44 15.09
C THR A 526 -9.50 -5.21 15.96
N PHE A 527 -9.08 -5.53 17.19
CA PHE A 527 -9.95 -6.14 18.21
C PHE A 527 -10.61 -7.45 17.79
N ASN A 528 -9.96 -8.23 16.93
CA ASN A 528 -10.44 -9.57 16.58
C ASN A 528 -10.07 -10.56 17.68
N THR A 529 -10.91 -11.57 17.90
CA THR A 529 -10.72 -12.51 19.01
C THR A 529 -10.88 -13.96 18.59
N ALA A 530 -10.03 -14.85 19.14
CA ALA A 530 -10.09 -16.29 18.91
C ALA A 530 -10.07 -17.06 20.24
N GLY A 531 -10.88 -18.12 20.34
CA GLY A 531 -10.93 -18.98 21.53
C GLY A 531 -9.74 -19.92 21.69
N ARG A 532 -8.87 -20.06 20.68
CA ARG A 532 -7.62 -20.83 20.74
C ARG A 532 -6.46 -20.07 20.10
N TYR A 533 -6.36 -20.07 18.77
CA TYR A 533 -5.17 -19.57 18.07
C TYR A 533 -5.44 -18.41 17.13
N GLY A 534 -4.48 -17.49 17.03
CA GLY A 534 -4.52 -16.44 16.02
C GLY A 534 -5.66 -15.46 16.24
N GLY A 535 -5.52 -14.55 17.20
CA GLY A 535 -6.60 -13.63 17.56
C GLY A 535 -7.11 -12.81 16.38
N ALA A 536 -6.25 -12.49 15.42
CA ALA A 536 -6.66 -11.99 14.11
C ALA A 536 -6.48 -13.03 13.01
N LEU A 537 -5.28 -13.63 12.91
CA LEU A 537 -4.93 -14.54 11.82
C LEU A 537 -4.42 -15.87 12.38
N ASP A 538 -5.03 -16.94 11.93
CA ASP A 538 -4.47 -18.26 12.03
C ASP A 538 -3.98 -18.77 10.67
N ASN A 539 -2.71 -19.14 10.56
CA ASN A 539 -2.09 -19.52 9.29
C ASN A 539 -1.51 -20.95 9.34
N THR A 540 -2.10 -21.88 8.59
CA THR A 540 -1.53 -23.21 8.30
C THR A 540 -1.00 -23.31 6.85
N GLY A 541 -1.34 -22.34 6.00
CA GLY A 541 -0.84 -22.18 4.63
C GLY A 541 0.31 -21.17 4.47
N GLN A 542 0.28 -20.38 3.41
CA GLN A 542 1.23 -19.29 3.17
C GLN A 542 0.56 -17.94 3.43
N ALA A 543 1.19 -17.08 4.23
CA ALA A 543 0.72 -15.72 4.48
C ALA A 543 1.83 -14.69 4.26
N THR A 544 1.48 -13.60 3.57
CA THR A 544 2.31 -12.40 3.40
C THR A 544 1.54 -11.18 3.90
N LEU A 545 2.12 -10.45 4.85
CA LEU A 545 1.57 -9.24 5.46
C LEU A 545 2.48 -8.05 5.11
N ASN A 546 1.95 -7.08 4.38
CA ASN A 546 2.66 -5.96 3.78
C ASN A 546 1.97 -4.65 4.18
N GLY A 547 2.71 -3.70 4.78
CA GLY A 547 2.15 -2.38 5.17
C GLY A 547 0.92 -2.44 6.08
N SER A 548 0.68 -3.57 6.76
CA SER A 548 -0.60 -3.86 7.40
C SER A 548 -0.51 -3.78 8.92
N THR A 549 -1.64 -3.43 9.56
CA THR A 549 -1.73 -3.23 11.02
C THR A 549 -2.61 -4.29 11.67
N PHE A 550 -2.10 -4.93 12.71
CA PHE A 550 -2.81 -5.87 13.58
C PHE A 550 -2.75 -5.35 15.01
N SER A 551 -3.86 -4.80 15.50
CA SER A 551 -3.89 -4.05 16.75
C SER A 551 -4.97 -4.56 17.71
N GLY A 552 -4.62 -4.74 18.98
CA GLY A 552 -5.59 -5.06 20.04
C GLY A 552 -6.29 -6.41 19.88
N SER A 553 -5.76 -7.33 19.06
CA SER A 553 -6.36 -8.65 18.87
C SER A 553 -5.98 -9.60 20.03
N ALA A 554 -6.84 -10.59 20.28
CA ALA A 554 -6.67 -11.48 21.41
C ALA A 554 -6.93 -12.95 21.08
N ALA A 555 -6.01 -13.83 21.50
CA ALA A 555 -6.20 -15.28 21.45
C ALA A 555 -6.27 -15.83 22.88
N ALA A 556 -7.20 -16.74 23.13
CA ALA A 556 -7.27 -17.37 24.45
C ALA A 556 -6.06 -18.29 24.72
N TRP A 557 -5.45 -18.88 23.68
CA TRP A 557 -4.26 -19.73 23.83
C TRP A 557 -3.00 -19.09 23.27
N SER A 558 -2.81 -18.98 21.96
CA SER A 558 -1.50 -18.55 21.42
C SER A 558 -1.59 -17.81 20.10
N GLY A 559 -0.64 -16.91 19.85
CA GLY A 559 -0.66 -16.02 18.70
C GLY A 559 -1.72 -14.95 18.87
N GLY A 560 -1.51 -14.01 19.80
CA GLY A 560 -2.51 -12.99 20.12
C GLY A 560 -2.93 -12.17 18.89
N ALA A 561 -2.00 -11.87 17.98
CA ALA A 561 -2.33 -11.44 16.62
C ALA A 561 -2.36 -12.63 15.66
N VAL A 562 -1.22 -13.32 15.56
CA VAL A 562 -0.95 -14.31 14.51
C VAL A 562 -0.45 -15.62 15.11
N ARG A 563 -1.08 -16.75 14.75
CA ARG A 563 -0.41 -18.05 14.81
C ARG A 563 0.08 -18.42 13.41
N ASN A 564 1.35 -18.81 13.31
CA ASN A 564 1.95 -19.33 12.10
C ASN A 564 2.36 -20.79 12.28
N ALA A 565 1.80 -21.68 11.47
CA ALA A 565 2.14 -23.09 11.42
C ALA A 565 2.78 -23.55 10.11
N ASN A 566 3.08 -22.61 9.20
CA ASN A 566 3.77 -22.87 7.95
C ASN A 566 4.57 -21.61 7.56
N THR A 567 4.25 -20.90 6.48
CA THR A 567 5.09 -19.78 6.03
C THR A 567 4.42 -18.45 6.32
N LEU A 568 5.12 -17.58 7.06
CA LEU A 568 4.71 -16.22 7.33
C LEU A 568 5.81 -15.23 6.90
N THR A 569 5.44 -14.25 6.09
CA THR A 569 6.26 -13.07 5.80
C THR A 569 5.55 -11.82 6.30
N VAL A 570 6.26 -10.98 7.04
CA VAL A 570 5.77 -9.68 7.54
C VAL A 570 6.77 -8.61 7.12
N ASN A 571 6.34 -7.64 6.29
CA ASN A 571 7.26 -6.67 5.71
C ASN A 571 6.67 -5.26 5.55
N ASN A 572 7.49 -4.35 5.03
CA ASN A 572 7.10 -3.04 4.51
C ASN A 572 6.36 -2.16 5.53
N GLY A 573 6.91 -2.03 6.74
CA GLY A 573 6.32 -1.16 7.77
C GLY A 573 5.11 -1.76 8.48
N SER A 574 4.84 -3.07 8.34
CA SER A 574 3.74 -3.72 9.06
C SER A 574 3.88 -3.57 10.57
N VAL A 575 2.74 -3.43 11.26
CA VAL A 575 2.66 -3.18 12.71
C VAL A 575 1.80 -4.24 13.37
N LEU A 576 2.34 -4.95 14.36
CA LEU A 576 1.59 -5.84 15.24
C LEU A 576 1.69 -5.30 16.66
N GLU A 577 0.63 -4.65 17.14
CA GLU A 577 0.66 -3.92 18.39
C GLU A 577 -0.46 -4.26 19.37
N ASN A 578 -0.19 -4.16 20.67
CA ASN A 578 -1.21 -4.30 21.71
C ASN A 578 -1.97 -5.64 21.68
N ASN A 579 -1.40 -6.67 21.08
CA ASN A 579 -2.04 -7.97 20.96
C ASN A 579 -1.74 -8.85 22.16
N THR A 580 -2.70 -9.71 22.51
CA THR A 580 -2.63 -10.49 23.75
C THR A 580 -2.88 -11.98 23.53
N ALA A 581 -1.95 -12.81 24.01
CA ALA A 581 -2.18 -14.24 24.20
C ALA A 581 -2.44 -14.48 25.68
N THR A 582 -3.69 -14.82 26.02
CA THR A 582 -4.11 -14.96 27.42
C THR A 582 -3.85 -16.36 27.96
N LEU A 583 -4.26 -16.61 29.20
CA LEU A 583 -4.04 -17.87 29.89
C LEU A 583 -5.22 -18.81 29.60
N GLY A 584 -5.10 -19.60 28.54
CA GLY A 584 -6.05 -20.66 28.23
C GLY A 584 -6.12 -21.72 29.32
N GLU A 585 -7.13 -22.59 29.28
CA GLU A 585 -7.32 -23.68 30.26
C GLU A 585 -6.08 -24.60 30.42
N ASN A 586 -5.21 -24.62 29.41
CA ASN A 586 -3.99 -25.43 29.34
C ASN A 586 -2.68 -24.68 29.72
N ASN A 587 -2.74 -23.44 30.21
CA ASN A 587 -1.56 -22.56 30.37
C ASN A 587 -0.77 -22.31 29.06
N GLU A 588 -1.43 -22.49 27.93
CA GLU A 588 -0.93 -22.10 26.62
C GLU A 588 -1.29 -20.63 26.45
N GLY A 589 -0.27 -19.78 26.41
CA GLY A 589 -0.34 -18.32 26.47
C GLY A 589 0.88 -17.76 25.78
N TRP A 590 1.08 -18.14 24.52
CA TRP A 590 2.36 -18.02 23.84
C TRP A 590 2.27 -17.03 22.68
N GLY A 591 3.24 -16.12 22.59
CA GLY A 591 3.35 -15.21 21.45
C GLY A 591 2.23 -14.18 21.43
N GLY A 592 2.44 -13.03 22.09
CA GLY A 592 1.42 -11.98 22.15
C GLY A 592 1.16 -11.38 20.77
N GLY A 593 2.22 -11.06 20.04
CA GLY A 593 2.14 -10.74 18.62
C GLY A 593 2.05 -12.02 17.79
N ILE A 594 3.12 -12.82 17.79
CA ILE A 594 3.25 -13.99 16.91
C ILE A 594 3.58 -15.25 17.70
N TYR A 595 2.85 -16.33 17.42
CA TYR A 595 3.27 -17.68 17.77
C TYR A 595 3.68 -18.47 16.52
N ASN A 596 4.98 -18.73 16.38
CA ASN A 596 5.54 -19.55 15.31
C ASN A 596 5.73 -21.00 15.80
N THR A 597 4.95 -21.93 15.24
CA THR A 597 4.98 -23.35 15.66
C THR A 597 6.24 -24.06 15.16
N SER A 598 6.43 -25.33 15.51
CA SER A 598 7.59 -26.13 15.11
C SER A 598 7.68 -26.39 13.60
N SER A 599 6.57 -26.33 12.87
CA SER A 599 6.53 -26.43 11.41
C SER A 599 6.64 -25.07 10.73
N GLY A 600 6.61 -23.99 11.50
CA GLY A 600 6.54 -22.63 10.98
C GLY A 600 7.91 -22.04 10.63
N THR A 601 7.95 -21.29 9.54
CA THR A 601 9.03 -20.36 9.19
C THR A 601 8.45 -18.96 9.17
N ALA A 602 9.02 -18.05 9.95
CA ALA A 602 8.61 -16.65 10.01
C ALA A 602 9.76 -15.73 9.62
N THR A 603 9.52 -14.88 8.62
CA THR A 603 10.44 -13.81 8.20
C THR A 603 9.78 -12.46 8.44
N ILE A 604 10.45 -11.61 9.21
CA ILE A 604 9.96 -10.28 9.59
C ILE A 604 11.01 -9.24 9.19
N SER A 605 10.61 -8.29 8.37
CA SER A 605 11.49 -7.31 7.72
C SER A 605 10.89 -5.93 7.86
N ALA A 606 11.69 -4.90 8.17
CA ALA A 606 11.23 -3.50 8.21
C ALA A 606 9.88 -3.28 8.93
N SER A 607 9.63 -4.00 10.03
CA SER A 607 8.31 -4.06 10.69
C SER A 607 8.42 -3.85 12.20
N THR A 608 7.30 -3.52 12.85
CA THR A 608 7.26 -3.25 14.29
C THR A 608 6.30 -4.19 15.03
N LEU A 609 6.80 -4.81 16.09
CA LEU A 609 6.01 -5.55 17.07
C LEU A 609 6.07 -4.81 18.41
N SER A 610 4.98 -4.16 18.80
CA SER A 610 4.95 -3.27 19.97
C SER A 610 3.91 -3.64 21.01
N GLU A 611 4.24 -3.48 22.28
CA GLU A 611 3.26 -3.54 23.38
C GLU A 611 2.44 -4.85 23.47
N ASN A 612 2.93 -5.94 22.86
CA ASN A 612 2.24 -7.22 22.89
C ASN A 612 2.49 -7.95 24.21
N ALA A 613 1.51 -8.74 24.65
CA ALA A 613 1.56 -9.42 25.94
C ALA A 613 1.25 -10.91 25.85
N ALA A 614 2.03 -11.73 26.57
CA ALA A 614 1.83 -13.18 26.66
C ALA A 614 2.37 -13.77 27.98
N ILE A 615 2.20 -15.07 28.18
CA ILE A 615 2.94 -15.81 29.23
C ILE A 615 4.40 -15.98 28.81
N GLN A 616 4.64 -16.42 27.58
CA GLN A 616 5.98 -16.61 27.03
C GLN A 616 6.08 -15.97 25.65
N GLY A 617 7.12 -15.17 25.42
CA GLY A 617 7.29 -14.47 24.15
C GLY A 617 6.26 -13.37 24.02
N GLY A 618 6.43 -12.25 24.73
CA GLY A 618 5.48 -11.13 24.68
C GLY A 618 5.26 -10.65 23.26
N GLY A 619 6.34 -10.41 22.51
CA GLY A 619 6.29 -10.17 21.07
C GLY A 619 6.11 -11.48 20.30
N ILE A 620 7.09 -12.37 20.40
CA ILE A 620 7.14 -13.61 19.60
C ILE A 620 7.46 -14.82 20.47
N ARG A 621 6.68 -15.88 20.30
CA ARG A 621 7.05 -17.23 20.73
C ARG A 621 7.46 -18.04 19.51
N ASN A 622 8.73 -18.48 19.48
CA ASN A 622 9.27 -19.28 18.39
C ASN A 622 9.50 -20.74 18.78
N HIS A 623 9.23 -21.66 17.84
CA HIS A 623 9.61 -23.07 17.91
C HIS A 623 10.17 -23.60 16.57
N GLY A 624 9.78 -23.01 15.44
CA GLY A 624 10.37 -23.26 14.12
C GLY A 624 11.48 -22.27 13.79
N ASP A 625 11.62 -21.88 12.52
CA ASP A 625 12.66 -20.94 12.08
C ASP A 625 12.17 -19.49 12.10
N LEU A 626 13.05 -18.58 12.55
CA LEU A 626 12.73 -17.16 12.70
C LEU A 626 13.85 -16.28 12.16
N ILE A 627 13.50 -15.37 11.25
CA ILE A 627 14.38 -14.37 10.66
C ILE A 627 13.80 -12.99 10.95
N LEU A 628 14.61 -12.11 11.57
CA LEU A 628 14.32 -10.68 11.72
C LEU A 628 15.43 -9.89 11.03
N ASN A 629 15.07 -8.98 10.14
CA ASN A 629 16.01 -8.14 9.41
C ASN A 629 15.48 -6.72 9.11
N GLU A 630 16.28 -5.92 8.42
CA GLU A 630 15.89 -4.63 7.82
C GLU A 630 15.27 -3.63 8.81
N ASN A 631 15.89 -3.42 9.97
CA ASN A 631 15.39 -2.51 11.02
C ASN A 631 14.07 -2.94 11.65
N THR A 632 13.81 -4.25 11.73
CA THR A 632 12.66 -4.78 12.49
C THR A 632 12.80 -4.45 13.98
N GLN A 633 11.71 -3.98 14.59
CA GLN A 633 11.67 -3.52 15.98
C GLN A 633 10.72 -4.35 16.83
N LEU A 634 11.21 -4.87 17.96
CA LEU A 634 10.41 -5.44 19.04
C LEU A 634 10.50 -4.50 20.24
N THR A 635 9.43 -3.74 20.50
CA THR A 635 9.44 -2.67 21.50
C THR A 635 8.34 -2.79 22.55
N GLY A 636 8.67 -2.62 23.83
CA GLY A 636 7.67 -2.56 24.91
C GLY A 636 6.86 -3.85 25.13
N ASN A 637 7.28 -4.99 24.56
CA ASN A 637 6.54 -6.23 24.70
C ASN A 637 6.74 -6.84 26.10
N SER A 638 5.73 -7.54 26.60
CA SER A 638 5.70 -8.04 27.98
C SER A 638 5.37 -9.53 28.08
N ALA A 639 6.14 -10.25 28.91
CA ALA A 639 5.91 -11.66 29.22
C ALA A 639 5.75 -11.89 30.73
N SER A 640 4.66 -12.53 31.14
CA SER A 640 4.45 -12.88 32.56
C SER A 640 5.33 -14.05 33.05
N SER A 641 6.04 -14.74 32.14
CA SER A 641 7.04 -15.76 32.47
C SER A 641 8.42 -15.45 31.91
N ARG A 642 8.67 -15.58 30.61
CA ARG A 642 10.04 -15.54 30.03
C ARG A 642 10.01 -15.00 28.61
N GLY A 643 11.07 -14.31 28.21
CA GLY A 643 11.21 -13.77 26.85
C GLY A 643 10.23 -12.65 26.58
N GLY A 644 10.51 -11.44 27.07
CA GLY A 644 9.60 -10.30 26.89
C GLY A 644 9.42 -9.94 25.42
N GLY A 645 10.52 -9.85 24.67
CA GLY A 645 10.51 -9.78 23.21
C GLY A 645 10.27 -11.16 22.58
N ILE A 646 11.25 -12.06 22.72
CA ILE A 646 11.23 -13.40 22.11
C ILE A 646 11.42 -14.48 23.18
N TYR A 647 10.60 -15.52 23.11
CA TYR A 647 10.93 -16.83 23.68
C TYR A 647 11.16 -17.83 22.56
N ASN A 648 12.37 -18.38 22.50
CA ASN A 648 12.76 -19.47 21.61
C ASN A 648 12.71 -20.84 22.29
N ALA A 649 11.79 -21.71 21.84
CA ALA A 649 11.73 -23.11 22.27
C ALA A 649 12.54 -24.06 21.37
N GLY A 650 12.79 -23.70 20.11
CA GLY A 650 13.49 -24.54 19.13
C GLY A 650 13.63 -23.80 17.79
N GLY A 651 14.23 -24.47 16.80
CA GLY A 651 14.54 -23.90 15.48
C GLY A 651 15.50 -22.71 15.52
N THR A 652 15.94 -22.22 14.35
CA THR A 652 17.00 -21.21 14.27
C THR A 652 16.47 -19.79 14.48
N ILE A 653 17.33 -18.92 15.02
CA ILE A 653 17.07 -17.48 15.10
C ILE A 653 18.18 -16.73 14.37
N GLN A 654 17.81 -15.91 13.39
CA GLN A 654 18.70 -14.98 12.70
C GLN A 654 18.19 -13.56 12.89
N LEU A 655 18.96 -12.73 13.59
CA LEU A 655 18.66 -11.33 13.84
C LEU A 655 19.74 -10.48 13.17
N THR A 656 19.36 -9.66 12.20
CA THR A 656 20.25 -8.75 11.50
C THR A 656 19.67 -7.36 11.54
N ASP A 657 20.46 -6.33 11.85
CA ASP A 657 20.03 -4.93 11.81
C ASP A 657 18.65 -4.71 12.48
N SER A 658 18.44 -5.24 13.69
CA SER A 658 17.13 -5.24 14.35
C SER A 658 17.22 -4.64 15.77
N ALA A 659 16.09 -4.16 16.30
CA ALA A 659 16.04 -3.51 17.61
C ALA A 659 15.12 -4.21 18.60
N PHE A 660 15.59 -4.40 19.83
CA PHE A 660 14.84 -4.95 20.96
C PHE A 660 14.85 -3.92 22.08
N LEU A 661 13.75 -3.18 22.21
CA LEU A 661 13.70 -1.99 23.04
C LEU A 661 12.68 -2.15 24.17
N ASN A 662 13.09 -1.90 25.41
CA ASN A 662 12.18 -1.80 26.56
C ASN A 662 11.25 -3.01 26.78
N ASN A 663 11.64 -4.21 26.35
CA ASN A 663 10.85 -5.42 26.56
C ASN A 663 11.01 -5.92 28.00
N THR A 664 9.95 -6.49 28.56
CA THR A 664 9.91 -6.90 29.96
C THR A 664 9.49 -8.35 30.13
N ALA A 665 10.22 -9.13 30.93
CA ALA A 665 9.83 -10.47 31.37
C ALA A 665 9.83 -10.56 32.90
N ALA A 666 8.81 -11.19 33.49
CA ALA A 666 8.79 -11.43 34.94
C ALA A 666 9.86 -12.43 35.41
N GLY A 667 10.25 -13.36 34.55
CA GLY A 667 11.37 -14.28 34.73
C GLY A 667 12.56 -13.90 33.85
N ASP A 668 13.26 -14.89 33.31
CA ASP A 668 14.51 -14.69 32.56
C ASP A 668 14.28 -14.14 31.14
N GLY A 669 15.28 -13.39 30.64
CA GLY A 669 15.33 -12.92 29.25
C GLY A 669 14.32 -11.79 28.98
N GLY A 670 14.67 -10.55 29.35
CA GLY A 670 13.79 -9.40 29.10
C GLY A 670 13.58 -9.18 27.61
N ALA A 671 14.63 -9.22 26.80
CA ALA A 671 14.52 -9.24 25.35
C ALA A 671 14.32 -10.66 24.83
N ILE A 672 15.28 -11.57 25.05
CA ILE A 672 15.31 -12.89 24.42
C ILE A 672 15.55 -13.98 25.46
N TYR A 673 14.76 -15.04 25.41
CA TYR A 673 14.98 -16.26 26.18
C TYR A 673 15.11 -17.45 25.22
N THR A 674 16.15 -18.28 25.37
CA THR A 674 16.28 -19.54 24.62
C THR A 674 16.35 -20.77 25.53
N THR A 675 15.77 -21.89 25.10
CA THR A 675 15.79 -23.20 25.80
C THR A 675 17.03 -24.03 25.39
N SER A 676 17.23 -25.21 25.99
CA SER A 676 18.41 -26.06 25.74
C SER A 676 18.32 -26.95 24.49
N LEU A 677 17.36 -26.73 23.58
CA LEU A 677 17.14 -27.61 22.43
C LEU A 677 17.90 -27.09 21.21
N GLY A 678 18.98 -27.79 20.79
CA GLY A 678 19.51 -27.93 19.42
C GLY A 678 19.73 -26.73 18.48
N SER A 679 19.32 -25.51 18.81
CA SER A 679 19.28 -24.39 17.87
C SER A 679 20.55 -23.55 17.86
N GLN A 680 20.61 -22.67 16.86
CA GLN A 680 21.60 -21.61 16.73
C GLN A 680 20.91 -20.24 16.81
N VAL A 681 21.55 -19.30 17.50
CA VAL A 681 21.16 -17.89 17.55
C VAL A 681 22.26 -17.05 16.93
N THR A 682 21.94 -16.26 15.92
CA THR A 682 22.85 -15.30 15.31
C THR A 682 22.28 -13.90 15.48
N ILE A 683 23.12 -12.98 15.98
CA ILE A 683 22.77 -11.56 16.18
C ILE A 683 23.85 -10.71 15.53
N THR A 684 23.48 -9.94 14.50
CA THR A 684 24.40 -9.08 13.75
C THR A 684 23.81 -7.67 13.65
N GLY A 685 24.62 -6.62 13.78
CA GLY A 685 24.18 -5.24 13.52
C GLY A 685 23.02 -4.75 14.40
N SER A 686 22.72 -5.42 15.52
CA SER A 686 21.43 -5.26 16.21
C SER A 686 21.57 -4.53 17.55
N THR A 687 20.50 -3.86 17.95
CA THR A 687 20.42 -3.12 19.22
C THR A 687 19.49 -3.83 20.21
N VAL A 688 19.97 -4.08 21.42
CA VAL A 688 19.21 -4.67 22.53
C VAL A 688 19.32 -3.73 23.73
N SER A 689 18.30 -2.88 23.92
CA SER A 689 18.37 -1.77 24.85
C SER A 689 17.16 -1.63 25.78
N GLY A 690 17.43 -1.28 27.05
CA GLY A 690 16.39 -0.96 28.04
C GLY A 690 15.52 -2.14 28.48
N ASN A 691 15.91 -3.38 28.15
CA ASN A 691 15.09 -4.56 28.45
C ASN A 691 15.23 -4.97 29.91
N THR A 692 14.13 -5.47 30.49
CA THR A 692 14.03 -5.78 31.92
C THR A 692 13.64 -7.23 32.17
N SER A 693 14.39 -7.92 33.02
CA SER A 693 14.09 -9.26 33.52
C SER A 693 13.87 -9.23 35.03
N GLY A 694 12.78 -9.86 35.49
CA GLY A 694 12.50 -10.10 36.90
C GLY A 694 13.32 -11.25 37.50
N ALA A 695 14.20 -11.89 36.73
CA ALA A 695 15.17 -12.88 37.19
C ALA A 695 16.57 -12.60 36.61
N SER A 696 17.07 -13.41 35.67
CA SER A 696 18.40 -13.26 35.07
C SER A 696 18.39 -13.04 33.56
N GLY A 697 19.41 -12.36 33.05
CA GLY A 697 19.52 -12.05 31.62
C GLY A 697 18.54 -10.93 31.24
N GLY A 698 18.85 -9.71 31.66
CA GLY A 698 18.01 -8.53 31.37
C GLY A 698 17.80 -8.34 29.87
N ALA A 699 18.87 -8.50 29.08
CA ALA A 699 18.75 -8.65 27.63
C ALA A 699 18.42 -10.10 27.27
N ILE A 700 19.38 -11.01 27.44
CA ILE A 700 19.27 -12.37 26.89
C ILE A 700 19.59 -13.42 27.96
N ARG A 701 18.77 -14.48 28.01
CA ARG A 701 19.11 -15.75 28.65
C ARG A 701 19.28 -16.83 27.60
N ASN A 702 20.48 -17.39 27.48
CA ASN A 702 20.84 -18.34 26.43
C ASN A 702 21.26 -19.72 26.96
N SER A 703 20.73 -20.78 26.35
CA SER A 703 21.16 -22.17 26.55
C SER A 703 21.71 -22.86 25.30
N GLN A 704 21.86 -22.12 24.20
CA GLN A 704 22.18 -22.65 22.87
C GLN A 704 23.52 -22.14 22.35
N SER A 705 23.90 -22.56 21.14
CA SER A 705 25.00 -21.92 20.43
C SER A 705 24.58 -20.52 19.98
N MET A 706 25.41 -19.52 20.25
CA MET A 706 25.11 -18.12 19.95
C MET A 706 26.32 -17.40 19.37
N THR A 707 26.10 -16.63 18.31
CA THR A 707 27.11 -15.73 17.74
C THR A 707 26.55 -14.31 17.73
N ILE A 708 27.34 -13.37 18.26
CA ILE A 708 27.01 -11.94 18.32
C ILE A 708 28.12 -11.16 17.61
N THR A 709 27.77 -10.34 16.64
CA THR A 709 28.68 -9.46 15.92
C THR A 709 28.08 -8.08 15.75
N ASP A 710 28.91 -7.03 15.79
CA ASP A 710 28.52 -5.67 15.41
C ASP A 710 27.25 -5.14 16.13
N SER A 711 27.03 -5.55 17.39
CA SER A 711 25.75 -5.33 18.08
C SER A 711 25.89 -4.53 19.37
N VAL A 712 24.81 -3.85 19.79
CA VAL A 712 24.78 -2.97 20.97
C VAL A 712 23.85 -3.54 22.04
N PHE A 713 24.37 -3.70 23.26
CA PHE A 713 23.64 -4.13 24.45
C PHE A 713 23.74 -3.04 25.51
N SER A 714 22.68 -2.24 25.69
CA SER A 714 22.72 -1.09 26.59
C SER A 714 21.56 -1.01 27.57
N ASN A 715 21.83 -0.54 28.79
CA ASN A 715 20.81 -0.24 29.79
C ASN A 715 19.84 -1.39 30.13
N ASN A 716 20.26 -2.64 29.94
CA ASN A 716 19.43 -3.80 30.26
C ASN A 716 19.55 -4.15 31.74
N THR A 717 18.42 -4.50 32.35
CA THR A 717 18.28 -4.66 33.80
C THR A 717 17.79 -6.06 34.16
N ALA A 718 18.45 -6.70 35.12
CA ALA A 718 18.03 -7.96 35.72
C ALA A 718 17.97 -7.80 37.25
N THR A 719 16.88 -8.25 37.87
CA THR A 719 16.73 -8.14 39.35
C THR A 719 17.65 -9.10 40.10
N SER A 720 18.00 -10.26 39.51
CA SER A 720 18.80 -11.30 40.18
C SER A 720 20.26 -11.29 39.74
N SER A 721 20.56 -11.50 38.45
CA SER A 721 21.93 -11.57 37.93
C SER A 721 21.97 -11.37 36.43
N TYR A 722 23.11 -10.89 35.91
CA TYR A 722 23.38 -10.81 34.47
C TYR A 722 22.45 -9.81 33.75
N GLY A 723 22.73 -8.51 33.91
CA GLY A 723 21.91 -7.44 33.33
C GLY A 723 21.84 -7.52 31.80
N SER A 724 22.93 -7.93 31.14
CA SER A 724 22.95 -8.17 29.70
C SER A 724 22.71 -9.65 29.38
N LEU A 725 23.74 -10.51 29.48
CA LEU A 725 23.69 -11.88 28.99
C LEU A 725 23.86 -12.91 30.12
N TYR A 726 22.85 -13.75 30.32
CA TYR A 726 22.94 -14.96 31.13
C TYR A 726 23.15 -16.20 30.25
N LEU A 727 24.35 -16.77 30.32
CA LEU A 727 24.75 -17.96 29.57
C LEU A 727 24.72 -19.19 30.48
N THR A 728 23.93 -20.21 30.12
CA THR A 728 23.87 -21.46 30.91
C THR A 728 25.01 -22.41 30.57
N SER A 729 25.21 -23.44 31.39
CA SER A 729 26.29 -24.43 31.22
C SER A 729 26.31 -25.20 29.89
N SER A 730 25.18 -25.26 29.17
CA SER A 730 25.09 -25.89 27.85
C SER A 730 25.41 -24.95 26.68
N SER A 731 25.58 -23.64 26.94
CA SER A 731 25.76 -22.64 25.89
C SER A 731 27.20 -22.60 25.36
N THR A 732 27.33 -22.30 24.08
CA THR A 732 28.59 -21.90 23.44
C THR A 732 28.35 -20.56 22.77
N THR A 733 29.03 -19.52 23.24
CA THR A 733 28.79 -18.16 22.79
C THR A 733 30.08 -17.48 22.37
N THR A 734 30.04 -16.90 21.18
CA THR A 734 31.07 -15.98 20.68
C THR A 734 30.45 -14.61 20.51
N ALA A 735 31.15 -13.57 20.96
CA ALA A 735 30.76 -12.19 20.74
C ALA A 735 31.98 -11.37 20.32
N HIS A 736 31.86 -10.63 19.22
CA HIS A 736 32.95 -9.79 18.71
C HIS A 736 32.41 -8.45 18.18
N ASN A 737 33.27 -7.43 18.18
CA ASN A 737 32.97 -6.09 17.67
C ASN A 737 31.66 -5.49 18.20
N SER A 738 31.26 -5.87 19.42
CA SER A 738 29.98 -5.51 20.02
C SER A 738 30.17 -4.67 21.29
N CYS A 739 29.11 -4.02 21.73
CA CYS A 739 29.13 -3.05 22.82
C CYS A 739 28.23 -3.47 23.97
N PHE A 740 28.76 -3.43 25.19
CA PHE A 740 28.05 -3.70 26.43
C PHE A 740 28.22 -2.48 27.34
N SER A 741 27.14 -1.75 27.63
CA SER A 741 27.25 -0.55 28.46
C SER A 741 25.99 -0.24 29.28
N GLY A 742 26.18 0.14 30.53
CA GLY A 742 25.09 0.59 31.40
C GLY A 742 24.14 -0.54 31.83
N ASN A 743 24.55 -1.81 31.67
CA ASN A 743 23.72 -2.93 32.08
C ASN A 743 23.87 -3.17 33.60
N SER A 744 22.79 -3.64 34.25
CA SER A 744 22.76 -3.78 35.72
C SER A 744 23.71 -4.88 36.23
N ALA A 745 24.30 -4.67 37.42
CA ALA A 745 25.12 -5.66 38.15
C ALA A 745 26.25 -6.28 37.30
N THR A 746 26.56 -7.58 37.49
CA THR A 746 27.35 -8.32 36.50
C THR A 746 26.60 -8.29 35.18
N SER A 747 27.21 -7.77 34.12
CA SER A 747 26.59 -7.61 32.80
C SER A 747 26.50 -8.94 32.06
N VAL A 748 27.61 -9.67 31.96
CA VAL A 748 27.68 -10.96 31.23
C VAL A 748 28.22 -12.06 32.14
N GLY A 749 27.60 -13.25 32.11
CA GLY A 749 28.16 -14.40 32.81
C GLY A 749 27.71 -15.76 32.32
N HIS A 750 28.60 -16.73 32.50
CA HIS A 750 28.43 -18.13 32.13
C HIS A 750 28.52 -19.06 33.34
N THR A 751 27.57 -20.01 33.49
CA THR A 751 27.52 -20.97 34.61
C THR A 751 28.19 -22.31 34.33
N GLY A 752 28.67 -22.55 33.11
CA GLY A 752 29.41 -23.76 32.76
C GLY A 752 30.89 -23.71 33.11
N THR A 753 31.60 -24.74 32.67
CA THR A 753 33.04 -24.90 32.92
C THR A 753 33.90 -24.38 31.77
N THR A 754 33.33 -24.23 30.58
CA THR A 754 34.00 -23.72 29.38
C THR A 754 34.13 -22.20 29.41
N MET A 755 35.22 -21.70 28.82
CA MET A 755 35.39 -20.27 28.55
C MET A 755 34.60 -19.91 27.31
N GLN A 756 33.87 -18.79 27.36
CA GLN A 756 33.18 -18.19 26.22
C GLN A 756 34.03 -17.06 25.63
N ASP A 757 34.05 -16.92 24.31
CA ASP A 757 34.91 -15.93 23.64
C ASP A 757 34.17 -14.60 23.47
N PHE A 758 34.67 -13.57 24.14
CA PHE A 758 34.15 -12.21 24.10
C PHE A 758 35.29 -11.21 23.81
N THR A 759 36.28 -11.63 23.04
CA THR A 759 37.37 -10.76 22.61
C THR A 759 36.90 -9.70 21.62
N GLY A 760 37.53 -8.53 21.60
CA GLY A 760 37.21 -7.47 20.64
C GLY A 760 35.89 -6.73 20.89
N ASN A 761 35.38 -6.72 22.12
CA ASN A 761 34.17 -5.98 22.50
C ASN A 761 34.48 -4.73 23.33
N TRP A 762 33.58 -3.74 23.28
CA TRP A 762 33.57 -2.56 24.13
C TRP A 762 32.72 -2.80 25.38
N TRP A 763 33.25 -2.48 26.56
CA TRP A 763 32.58 -2.75 27.85
C TRP A 763 32.09 -1.49 28.55
N GLY A 764 31.89 -0.38 27.83
CA GLY A 764 31.42 0.87 28.42
C GLY A 764 32.52 1.77 29.00
N ALA A 765 33.78 1.31 29.06
CA ALA A 765 34.92 2.10 29.51
C ALA A 765 36.25 1.67 28.87
N ALA A 766 37.20 2.61 28.78
CA ALA A 766 38.48 2.43 28.09
C ALA A 766 39.45 1.50 28.83
N ASP A 767 39.24 1.30 30.13
CA ASP A 767 39.95 0.38 30.99
C ASP A 767 39.34 -1.04 31.02
N GLY A 768 38.26 -1.27 30.27
CA GLY A 768 37.62 -2.57 30.11
C GLY A 768 36.58 -2.88 31.19
N PRO A 769 36.19 -4.15 31.37
CA PRO A 769 35.17 -4.53 32.35
C PRO A 769 35.71 -4.43 33.79
N SER A 770 34.98 -3.76 34.70
CA SER A 770 35.41 -3.64 36.11
C SER A 770 34.27 -3.77 37.14
N GLY A 771 34.38 -4.76 38.05
CA GLY A 771 33.58 -4.84 39.30
C GLY A 771 32.05 -5.01 39.18
N SER A 772 31.40 -5.53 40.23
CA SER A 772 29.96 -5.85 40.23
C SER A 772 29.06 -4.60 40.34
N GLY A 773 28.72 -3.95 39.21
CA GLY A 773 27.71 -2.88 39.13
C GLY A 773 28.10 -1.70 38.22
N PRO A 774 27.19 -0.71 38.02
CA PRO A 774 27.42 0.42 37.12
C PRO A 774 28.59 1.30 37.60
N GLY A 775 29.64 1.40 36.78
CA GLY A 775 30.93 2.03 37.08
C GLY A 775 31.81 2.13 35.82
N SER A 776 33.15 2.11 35.96
CA SER A 776 34.17 2.11 34.87
C SER A 776 34.12 0.82 34.04
N GLY A 777 33.00 0.59 33.37
CA GLY A 777 32.76 -0.57 32.51
C GLY A 777 31.89 -1.65 33.13
N ASP A 778 31.18 -2.37 32.28
CA ASP A 778 30.24 -3.44 32.60
C ASP A 778 30.96 -4.70 33.10
N ALA A 779 30.58 -5.24 34.26
CA ALA A 779 31.24 -6.42 34.81
C ALA A 779 31.00 -7.70 34.00
N VAL A 780 32.00 -8.58 33.99
CA VAL A 780 31.90 -9.94 33.46
C VAL A 780 32.36 -10.98 34.48
N ASN A 781 31.80 -12.19 34.41
CA ASN A 781 32.25 -13.28 35.29
C ASN A 781 33.55 -13.94 34.78
N ASN A 782 34.16 -14.79 35.61
CA ASN A 782 35.46 -15.43 35.33
C ASN A 782 35.43 -16.53 34.25
N ARG A 783 34.29 -16.76 33.58
CA ARG A 783 34.13 -17.72 32.48
C ARG A 783 34.00 -17.03 31.12
N ILE A 784 34.23 -15.73 31.08
CA ILE A 784 34.22 -14.90 29.87
C ILE A 784 35.65 -14.49 29.53
N ASN A 785 36.10 -14.76 28.30
CA ASN A 785 37.39 -14.33 27.80
C ASN A 785 37.27 -12.95 27.16
N TYR A 786 37.88 -11.93 27.77
CA TYR A 786 37.86 -10.55 27.31
C TYR A 786 39.27 -9.96 27.09
N ALA A 787 40.31 -10.81 26.91
CA ALA A 787 41.72 -10.38 26.96
C ALA A 787 42.14 -9.30 25.93
N SER A 788 41.39 -9.12 24.85
CA SER A 788 41.62 -8.10 23.81
C SER A 788 40.39 -7.22 23.59
N PHE A 789 39.91 -6.56 24.65
CA PHE A 789 38.78 -5.64 24.58
C PHE A 789 39.12 -4.33 23.83
N LEU A 790 38.10 -3.64 23.33
CA LEU A 790 38.22 -2.34 22.65
C LEU A 790 38.49 -1.23 23.67
N THR A 791 39.40 -0.31 23.36
CA THR A 791 39.75 0.84 24.23
C THR A 791 39.28 2.18 23.68
N THR A 792 38.91 2.21 22.40
CA THR A 792 38.16 3.27 21.75
C THR A 792 36.69 2.92 21.82
N GLY A 793 35.82 3.92 22.03
CA GLY A 793 34.37 3.74 22.25
C GLY A 793 33.66 2.91 21.17
N CYS A 794 32.38 2.62 21.39
CA CYS A 794 31.59 1.69 20.59
C CYS A 794 31.77 1.91 19.07
N PRO A 795 32.19 0.88 18.31
CA PRO A 795 32.52 1.02 16.89
C PRO A 795 31.32 1.37 15.99
N HIS A 796 30.09 1.14 16.45
CA HIS A 796 28.84 1.44 15.73
C HIS A 796 27.76 1.93 16.73
N PRO A 797 27.22 3.15 16.59
CA PRO A 797 26.25 3.73 17.53
C PRO A 797 24.84 3.15 17.41
#